data_AF-A0A556AQ15-F1
#
_entry.id   AF-A0A556AQ15-F1
#
_cell.length_a   1.000
_cell.length_b   1.000
_cell.length_c   1.000
_cell.angle_alpha   90.00
_cell.angle_beta   90.00
_cell.angle_gamma   90.00
#
_symmetry.space_group_name_H-M   'P 1'
#
loop_
_entity.id
_entity.type
_entity.pdbx_description
1 polymer ?
#
loop_
_entity_poly.entity_id
_entity_poly.type
_entity_poly.pdbx_seq_one_letter_code
_entity_poly.pdbx_strand_id
1 'polypeptide(L)'
;MIPDSFIQSLLERVDVADVVGRYVQLRKAGANLLGLCPFHGEKTPSFTVSPTKQFYHCFGCGAHGSAIRFLMEHVGASFPEAVRQLADSVGMRVPEEPRTPMTREARVESARRREAQSRHTQVLEAADVKYRRDLRTARGAIDYLKGRGLSGQIAARYGLGWAGSDRHGLASIFPDYDKPDFAALLVESGLVIQSEDGRRYDRFRERVMFPIRNARGHLVGFGGRVLGKGEPKYLNSPETPVFSKGSELYGLWEARQAIRNAGQVVVVEGYMDVVALAQMGVENAVATLGTATTTQHVQKLLRAADQIVFSFDGDAAGRRAAWRALQSCLPLLRDDIAIHFLFLPAEHDPDSYVREHGADAFREAMREAPSLSRFMLDEWARQHDLAQPEGRARCVHDAQPLMQAMPKIALRLQVQRELAGMVRLTPEELDTLLALEDEPSGPLVNAGRRTLAAAPAAELPGAPASGAGPAPASAPGAAPDMDVPPMHDDIGYVPEFSEPYDPPEAFYPDHPPGGQGAGGRRWQGERSGGKRWQGKGGGRFRGRDWDDEPRDPPGSRRPVPSLSQRLLQLLIVHPELIGGIDAEVETRLAAQREYGLVCDMIRVVRGCGAQHTGAILEAISGSELEEDLIHVAADTLLAEDLPDPDAELRDTLRSILLRALQAEQSALAAKVASDPAALEAYRRNAEEILRLRAAG
;
A
#
# COMPACT_ATOMS: atom_id res chain seq x y z
N MET A 1 12.52 -19.55 15.91
CA MET A 1 11.21 -19.03 16.34
C MET A 1 11.26 -18.81 17.84
N ILE A 2 10.34 -18.02 18.41
CA ILE A 2 10.10 -18.05 19.86
C ILE A 2 8.98 -19.08 20.04
N PRO A 3 9.14 -20.10 20.91
CA PRO A 3 8.11 -21.14 21.05
C PRO A 3 6.78 -20.55 21.52
N ASP A 4 5.68 -21.01 20.92
CA ASP A 4 4.32 -20.57 21.31
C ASP A 4 4.03 -20.86 22.79
N SER A 5 4.57 -21.99 23.30
CA SER A 5 4.50 -22.33 24.72
C SER A 5 5.15 -21.29 25.65
N PHE A 6 6.20 -20.62 25.18
CA PHE A 6 6.82 -19.53 25.94
C PHE A 6 5.99 -18.25 25.87
N ILE A 7 5.41 -17.95 24.70
CA ILE A 7 4.53 -16.78 24.52
C ILE A 7 3.31 -16.91 25.45
N GLN A 8 2.73 -18.10 25.54
CA GLN A 8 1.63 -18.39 26.46
C GLN A 8 2.06 -18.19 27.92
N SER A 9 3.18 -18.81 28.32
CA SER A 9 3.74 -18.67 29.68
C SER A 9 4.08 -17.22 30.05
N LEU A 10 4.41 -16.40 29.05
CA LEU A 10 4.71 -14.98 29.23
C LEU A 10 3.43 -14.16 29.45
N LEU A 11 2.42 -14.37 28.61
CA LEU A 11 1.13 -13.69 28.73
C LEU A 11 0.41 -14.04 30.03
N GLU A 12 0.60 -15.24 30.58
CA GLU A 12 0.07 -15.64 31.89
C GLU A 12 0.69 -14.88 33.07
N ARG A 13 1.92 -14.38 32.93
CA ARG A 13 2.66 -13.69 34.00
C ARG A 13 2.62 -12.17 33.90
N VAL A 14 2.24 -11.65 32.74
CA VAL A 14 2.20 -10.22 32.45
C VAL A 14 0.77 -9.73 32.63
N ASP A 15 0.55 -8.72 33.45
CA ASP A 15 -0.75 -8.05 33.52
C ASP A 15 -0.85 -6.96 32.44
N VAL A 16 -1.80 -7.13 31.50
CA VAL A 16 -2.12 -6.13 30.47
C VAL A 16 -2.45 -4.76 31.07
N ALA A 17 -3.05 -4.71 32.27
CA ALA A 17 -3.37 -3.46 32.95
C ALA A 17 -2.11 -2.69 33.33
N ASP A 18 -1.08 -3.38 33.80
CA ASP A 18 0.21 -2.78 34.16
C ASP A 18 0.98 -2.31 32.92
N VAL A 19 0.91 -3.08 31.83
CA VAL A 19 1.57 -2.72 30.57
C VAL A 19 0.93 -1.48 29.98
N VAL A 20 -0.40 -1.46 29.86
CA VAL A 20 -1.16 -0.33 29.31
C VAL A 20 -1.09 0.89 30.23
N GLY A 21 -1.21 0.68 31.54
CA GLY A 21 -1.24 1.75 32.55
C GLY A 21 0.02 2.62 32.59
N ARG A 22 1.13 2.15 32.01
CA ARG A 22 2.35 2.95 31.81
C ARG A 22 2.19 4.05 30.75
N TYR A 23 1.27 3.88 29.81
CA TYR A 23 1.08 4.78 28.66
C TYR A 23 -0.26 5.51 28.71
N VAL A 24 -1.30 4.86 29.24
CA VAL A 24 -2.66 5.40 29.28
C VAL A 24 -3.08 5.58 30.73
N GLN A 25 -3.61 6.77 31.05
CA GLN A 25 -4.21 6.98 32.36
C GLN A 25 -5.54 6.24 32.46
N LEU A 26 -5.55 5.15 33.23
CA LEU A 26 -6.70 4.27 33.42
C LEU A 26 -7.45 4.61 34.71
N ARG A 27 -8.79 4.59 34.66
CA ARG A 27 -9.70 4.75 35.81
C ARG A 27 -10.54 3.50 35.98
N LYS A 28 -10.82 3.10 37.22
CA LYS A 28 -11.61 1.91 37.50
C LYS A 28 -13.08 2.11 37.10
N ALA A 29 -13.63 1.17 36.32
CA ALA A 29 -15.01 1.14 35.89
C ALA A 29 -15.56 -0.29 36.03
N GLY A 30 -16.07 -0.59 37.23
CA GLY A 30 -16.50 -1.95 37.60
C GLY A 30 -15.31 -2.92 37.66
N ALA A 31 -15.42 -4.04 36.95
CA ALA A 31 -14.36 -5.06 36.84
C ALA A 31 -13.25 -4.69 35.84
N ASN A 32 -13.47 -3.68 35.00
CA ASN A 32 -12.52 -3.23 33.98
C ASN A 32 -11.92 -1.86 34.34
N LEU A 33 -10.91 -1.48 33.57
CA LEU A 33 -10.26 -0.18 33.62
C LEU A 33 -10.59 0.59 32.33
N LEU A 34 -10.86 1.89 32.44
CA LEU A 34 -11.29 2.75 31.34
C LEU A 34 -10.31 3.90 31.15
N GLY A 35 -9.98 4.26 29.90
CA GLY A 35 -9.09 5.35 29.56
C GLY A 35 -9.41 5.95 28.19
N LEU A 36 -8.69 7.01 27.83
CA LEU A 36 -8.70 7.53 26.47
C LEU A 36 -7.86 6.60 25.59
N CYS A 37 -8.37 6.28 24.41
CA CYS A 37 -7.70 5.39 23.49
C CYS A 37 -6.38 5.99 22.99
N PRO A 38 -5.27 5.24 23.08
CA PRO A 38 -3.99 5.71 22.56
C PRO A 38 -3.85 5.52 21.04
N PHE A 39 -4.80 4.83 20.39
CA PHE A 39 -4.76 4.50 18.96
C PHE A 39 -5.54 5.48 18.07
N HIS A 40 -6.42 6.31 18.66
CA HIS A 40 -7.17 7.33 17.94
C HIS A 40 -7.52 8.49 18.88
N GLY A 41 -7.71 9.69 18.32
CA GLY A 41 -8.02 10.88 19.12
C GLY A 41 -9.49 10.93 19.52
N GLU A 42 -9.79 10.72 20.80
CA GLU A 42 -11.14 10.84 21.37
C GLU A 42 -11.18 11.76 22.61
N LYS A 43 -12.35 12.33 22.89
CA LYS A 43 -12.58 13.19 24.09
C LYS A 43 -13.27 12.44 25.23
N THR A 44 -13.94 11.34 24.92
CA THR A 44 -14.65 10.49 25.88
C THR A 44 -13.94 9.14 25.98
N PRO A 45 -13.68 8.61 27.19
CA PRO A 45 -13.02 7.32 27.35
C PRO A 45 -13.81 6.18 26.70
N SER A 46 -13.26 5.56 25.65
CA SER A 46 -13.81 4.31 25.07
C SER A 46 -12.84 3.14 25.14
N PHE A 47 -11.63 3.39 25.64
CA PHE A 47 -10.59 2.38 25.79
C PHE A 47 -10.75 1.60 27.09
N THR A 48 -11.02 0.31 26.97
CA THR A 48 -11.26 -0.58 28.10
C THR A 48 -10.15 -1.61 28.19
N VAL A 49 -9.63 -1.82 29.39
CA VAL A 49 -8.64 -2.85 29.70
C VAL A 49 -9.26 -3.78 30.73
N SER A 50 -9.23 -5.08 30.46
CA SER A 50 -9.74 -6.08 31.39
C SER A 50 -8.58 -6.79 32.07
N PRO A 51 -8.29 -6.51 33.37
CA PRO A 51 -7.26 -7.23 34.10
C PRO A 51 -7.61 -8.72 34.28
N THR A 52 -8.90 -9.06 34.32
CA THR A 52 -9.32 -10.47 34.45
C THR A 52 -9.17 -11.23 33.13
N LYS A 53 -9.55 -10.61 32.01
CA LYS A 53 -9.49 -11.28 30.69
C LYS A 53 -8.17 -11.07 29.94
N GLN A 54 -7.24 -10.28 30.51
CA GLN A 54 -5.89 -10.04 29.98
C GLN A 54 -5.84 -9.47 28.55
N PHE A 55 -6.82 -8.65 28.17
CA PHE A 55 -6.83 -7.89 26.91
C PHE A 55 -7.28 -6.44 27.08
N TYR A 56 -7.00 -5.62 26.07
CA TYR A 56 -7.60 -4.30 25.89
C TYR A 56 -8.52 -4.28 24.67
N HIS A 57 -9.52 -3.40 24.68
CA HIS A 57 -10.43 -3.14 23.58
C HIS A 57 -10.88 -1.68 23.58
N CYS A 58 -10.83 -1.04 22.42
CA CYS A 58 -11.34 0.30 22.20
C CYS A 58 -12.73 0.25 21.54
N PHE A 59 -13.76 0.72 22.23
CA PHE A 59 -15.12 0.80 21.66
C PHE A 59 -15.29 1.91 20.61
N GLY A 60 -14.37 2.87 20.54
CA GLY A 60 -14.41 3.93 19.51
C GLY A 60 -13.80 3.53 18.17
N CYS A 61 -12.67 2.82 18.18
CA CYS A 61 -11.91 2.50 16.95
C CYS A 61 -11.68 1.01 16.69
N GLY A 62 -12.17 0.11 17.55
CA GLY A 62 -12.04 -1.34 17.41
C GLY A 62 -10.63 -1.89 17.68
N ALA A 63 -9.68 -1.06 18.09
CA ALA A 63 -8.34 -1.51 18.48
C ALA A 63 -8.44 -2.49 19.66
N HIS A 64 -7.87 -3.69 19.50
CA HIS A 64 -7.98 -4.76 20.48
C HIS A 64 -6.70 -5.61 20.52
N GLY A 65 -6.37 -6.17 21.67
CA GLY A 65 -5.24 -7.09 21.76
C GLY A 65 -4.75 -7.42 23.16
N SER A 66 -3.74 -8.29 23.19
CA SER A 66 -2.95 -8.62 24.38
C SER A 66 -1.89 -7.57 24.67
N ALA A 67 -1.19 -7.72 25.80
CA ALA A 67 -0.04 -6.88 26.16
C ALA A 67 1.04 -6.82 25.05
N ILE A 68 1.30 -7.93 24.36
CA ILE A 68 2.26 -7.99 23.25
C ILE A 68 1.77 -7.09 22.11
N ARG A 69 0.51 -7.26 21.71
CA ARG A 69 -0.10 -6.48 20.61
C ARG A 69 -0.15 -4.99 20.94
N PHE A 70 -0.40 -4.64 22.20
CA PHE A 70 -0.35 -3.26 22.66
C PHE A 70 1.03 -2.63 22.40
N LEU A 71 2.11 -3.30 22.80
CA LEU A 71 3.47 -2.80 22.54
C LEU A 71 3.80 -2.74 21.05
N MET A 72 3.29 -3.67 20.25
CA MET A 72 3.52 -3.65 18.81
C MET A 72 2.80 -2.50 18.12
N GLU A 73 1.53 -2.30 18.43
CA GLU A 73 0.69 -1.32 17.73
C GLU A 73 0.83 0.09 18.29
N HIS A 74 0.97 0.24 19.61
CA HIS A 74 1.08 1.54 20.27
C HIS A 74 2.53 2.03 20.33
N VAL A 75 3.45 1.15 20.73
CA VAL A 75 4.87 1.50 20.93
C VAL A 75 5.70 1.27 19.67
N GLY A 76 5.19 0.52 18.69
CA GLY A 76 5.89 0.22 17.44
C GLY A 76 6.96 -0.86 17.56
N ALA A 77 6.96 -1.63 18.66
CA ALA A 77 7.91 -2.71 18.87
C ALA A 77 7.70 -3.85 17.84
N SER A 78 8.77 -4.46 17.34
CA SER A 78 8.61 -5.72 16.61
C SER A 78 8.19 -6.84 17.56
N PHE A 79 7.55 -7.89 17.05
CA PHE A 79 7.08 -9.02 17.88
C PHE A 79 8.17 -9.58 18.83
N PRO A 80 9.42 -9.86 18.38
CA PRO A 80 10.47 -10.32 19.28
C PRO A 80 10.93 -9.27 20.32
N GLU A 81 10.82 -7.98 20.00
CA GLU A 81 11.13 -6.89 20.95
C GLU A 81 10.03 -6.76 22.00
N ALA A 82 8.75 -6.82 21.61
CA ALA A 82 7.63 -6.82 22.53
C ALA A 82 7.68 -8.02 23.49
N VAL A 83 7.94 -9.22 22.98
CA VAL A 83 8.11 -10.44 23.80
C VAL A 83 9.29 -10.31 24.77
N ARG A 84 10.44 -9.76 24.34
CA ARG A 84 11.59 -9.54 25.25
C ARG A 84 11.31 -8.50 26.33
N GLN A 85 10.72 -7.35 25.96
CA GLN A 85 10.40 -6.29 26.93
C GLN A 85 9.45 -6.78 28.01
N LEU A 86 8.44 -7.55 27.63
CA LEU A 86 7.51 -8.15 28.58
C LEU A 86 8.20 -9.22 29.42
N ALA A 87 9.02 -10.10 28.81
CA ALA A 87 9.75 -11.14 29.53
C ALA A 87 10.71 -10.55 30.57
N ASP A 88 11.45 -9.51 30.23
CA ASP A 88 12.33 -8.79 31.16
C ASP A 88 11.54 -8.19 32.33
N SER A 89 10.34 -7.67 32.07
CA SER A 89 9.49 -7.07 33.11
C SER A 89 8.97 -8.06 34.15
N VAL A 90 8.92 -9.36 33.81
CA VAL A 90 8.51 -10.45 34.71
C VAL A 90 9.65 -11.42 35.04
N GLY A 91 10.90 -11.06 34.72
CA GLY A 91 12.09 -11.87 35.02
C GLY A 91 12.19 -13.18 34.24
N MET A 92 11.49 -13.32 33.11
CA MET A 92 11.56 -14.49 32.23
C MET A 92 12.66 -14.34 31.19
N ARG A 93 13.40 -15.43 30.91
CA ARG A 93 14.30 -15.48 29.76
C ARG A 93 13.59 -16.08 28.56
N VAL A 94 13.58 -15.35 27.44
CA VAL A 94 13.03 -15.85 26.17
C VAL A 94 13.89 -17.02 25.64
N PRO A 95 13.32 -18.22 25.39
CA PRO A 95 14.01 -19.33 24.78
C PRO A 95 14.50 -18.94 23.40
N GLU A 96 15.80 -18.98 23.22
CA GLU A 96 16.39 -18.94 21.90
C GLU A 96 16.36 -20.39 21.38
N GLU A 97 15.57 -20.66 20.33
CA GLU A 97 15.80 -21.88 19.54
C GLU A 97 17.30 -21.98 19.22
N PRO A 98 17.87 -23.20 19.19
CA PRO A 98 19.20 -23.41 18.65
C PRO A 98 19.11 -23.19 17.14
N ARG A 99 19.08 -21.91 16.72
CA ARG A 99 19.69 -21.50 15.47
C ARG A 99 21.05 -22.17 15.48
N THR A 100 21.39 -22.92 14.43
CA THR A 100 22.76 -23.36 14.11
C THR A 100 23.74 -22.46 14.82
N PRO A 101 24.56 -22.96 15.78
CA PRO A 101 25.19 -22.12 16.77
C PRO A 101 25.82 -20.93 16.07
N MET A 102 25.14 -19.78 16.13
CA MET A 102 25.67 -18.55 15.57
C MET A 102 26.94 -18.40 16.36
N THR A 103 28.07 -18.48 15.66
CA THR A 103 29.37 -18.34 16.30
C THR A 103 29.31 -17.10 17.17
N ARG A 104 30.05 -17.09 18.29
CA ARG A 104 30.16 -15.89 19.13
C ARG A 104 30.40 -14.64 18.27
N GLU A 105 31.14 -14.80 17.18
CA GLU A 105 31.37 -13.83 16.11
C GLU A 105 30.08 -13.34 15.44
N ALA A 106 29.18 -14.22 14.98
CA ALA A 106 27.91 -13.81 14.36
C ALA A 106 26.98 -13.06 15.34
N ARG A 107 26.96 -13.42 16.63
CA ARG A 107 26.20 -12.67 17.65
C ARG A 107 26.78 -11.27 17.86
N VAL A 108 28.10 -11.19 18.04
CA VAL A 108 28.82 -9.90 18.18
C VAL A 108 28.61 -9.03 16.94
N GLU A 109 28.67 -9.61 15.75
CA GLU A 109 28.42 -8.92 14.48
C GLU A 109 26.98 -8.38 14.38
N SER A 110 25.99 -9.18 14.78
CA SER A 110 24.59 -8.73 14.79
C SER A 110 24.35 -7.59 15.78
N ALA A 111 25.02 -7.62 16.95
CA ALA A 111 24.94 -6.56 17.95
C ALA A 111 25.59 -5.28 17.45
N ARG A 112 26.79 -5.38 16.85
CA ARG A 112 27.48 -4.26 16.21
C ARG A 112 26.64 -3.60 15.12
N ARG A 113 25.98 -4.40 14.26
CA ARG A 113 25.08 -3.87 13.23
C ARG A 113 23.88 -3.11 13.82
N ARG A 114 23.27 -3.63 14.89
CA ARG A 114 22.16 -2.94 15.57
C ARG A 114 22.61 -1.64 16.23
N GLU A 115 23.76 -1.65 16.87
CA GLU A 115 24.35 -0.44 17.47
C GLU A 115 24.67 0.61 16.40
N ALA A 116 25.28 0.19 15.29
CA ALA A 116 25.52 1.07 14.15
C ALA A 116 24.23 1.67 13.61
N GLN A 117 23.19 0.86 13.36
CA GLN A 117 21.88 1.34 12.89
C GLN A 117 21.23 2.33 13.88
N SER A 118 21.37 2.08 15.19
CA SER A 118 20.89 3.00 16.23
C SER A 118 21.61 4.35 16.17
N ARG A 119 22.95 4.35 16.03
CA ARG A 119 23.73 5.59 15.89
C ARG A 119 23.34 6.38 14.64
N HIS A 120 23.12 5.70 13.51
CA HIS A 120 22.64 6.34 12.28
C HIS A 120 21.27 6.98 12.48
N THR A 121 20.34 6.27 13.11
CA THR A 121 18.99 6.79 13.39
C THR A 121 19.06 8.02 14.31
N GLN A 122 19.90 8.00 15.34
CA GLN A 122 20.04 9.13 16.29
C GLN A 122 20.55 10.42 15.61
N VAL A 123 21.54 10.33 14.71
CA VAL A 123 22.03 11.53 14.00
C VAL A 123 20.98 12.07 13.02
N LEU A 124 20.19 11.19 12.40
CA LEU A 124 19.07 11.60 11.54
C LEU A 124 17.99 12.32 12.37
N GLU A 125 17.61 11.79 13.53
CA GLU A 125 16.61 12.39 14.40
C GLU A 125 17.06 13.76 14.94
N ALA A 126 18.33 13.90 15.32
CA ALA A 126 18.90 15.18 15.73
C ALA A 126 18.86 16.22 14.59
N ALA A 127 19.19 15.81 13.36
CA ALA A 127 19.10 16.65 12.18
C ALA A 127 17.65 17.06 11.88
N ASP A 128 16.69 16.13 12.00
CA ASP A 128 15.26 16.39 11.80
C ASP A 128 14.71 17.44 12.79
N VAL A 129 15.07 17.32 14.08
CA VAL A 129 14.71 18.32 15.10
C VAL A 129 15.23 19.70 14.72
N LYS A 130 16.46 19.79 14.23
CA LYS A 130 17.03 21.05 13.72
C LYS A 130 16.23 21.57 12.52
N TYR A 131 16.02 20.75 11.48
CA TYR A 131 15.34 21.20 10.27
C TYR A 131 13.91 21.67 10.55
N ARG A 132 13.18 20.98 11.43
CA ARG A 132 11.83 21.40 11.85
C ARG A 132 11.85 22.70 12.65
N ARG A 133 12.86 22.92 13.49
CA ARG A 133 13.05 24.19 14.21
C ARG A 133 13.34 25.32 13.22
N ASP A 134 14.26 25.11 12.28
CA ASP A 134 14.68 26.12 11.31
C ASP A 134 13.52 26.54 10.39
N LEU A 135 12.64 25.60 10.03
CA LEU A 135 11.45 25.89 9.21
C LEU A 135 10.54 26.95 9.84
N ARG A 136 10.43 26.99 11.18
CA ARG A 136 9.55 27.94 11.89
C ARG A 136 9.90 29.40 11.64
N THR A 137 11.15 29.68 11.29
CA THR A 137 11.66 31.03 11.02
C THR A 137 11.99 31.28 9.56
N ALA A 138 11.94 30.25 8.70
CA ALA A 138 12.30 30.34 7.29
C ALA A 138 11.13 30.87 6.43
N ARG A 139 10.93 32.20 6.41
CA ARG A 139 9.80 32.84 5.71
C ARG A 139 9.65 32.36 4.26
N GLY A 140 10.72 32.33 3.47
CA GLY A 140 10.66 31.87 2.07
C GLY A 140 10.19 30.42 1.92
N ALA A 141 10.56 29.53 2.84
CA ALA A 141 10.09 28.15 2.83
C ALA A 141 8.63 28.03 3.27
N ILE A 142 8.23 28.81 4.28
CA ILE A 142 6.84 28.88 4.74
C ILE A 142 5.94 29.41 3.62
N ASP A 143 6.33 30.49 2.95
CA ASP A 143 5.57 31.11 1.87
C ASP A 143 5.44 30.17 0.67
N TYR A 144 6.52 29.44 0.35
CA TYR A 144 6.46 28.38 -0.65
C TYR A 144 5.45 27.28 -0.29
N LEU A 145 5.49 26.76 0.94
CA LEU A 145 4.57 25.70 1.39
C LEU A 145 3.11 26.20 1.39
N LYS A 146 2.87 27.43 1.83
CA LYS A 146 1.54 28.07 1.77
C LYS A 146 1.08 28.29 0.34
N GLY A 147 1.96 28.71 -0.56
CA GLY A 147 1.66 28.82 -2.00
C GLY A 147 1.30 27.49 -2.65
N ARG A 148 1.73 26.37 -2.04
CA ARG A 148 1.31 25.00 -2.39
C ARG A 148 0.05 24.53 -1.67
N GLY A 149 -0.61 25.39 -0.90
CA GLY A 149 -1.83 25.06 -0.15
C GLY A 149 -1.58 24.19 1.10
N LEU A 150 -0.33 24.03 1.54
CA LEU A 150 -0.01 23.17 2.68
C LEU A 150 -0.15 23.92 4.00
N SER A 151 -0.96 23.36 4.91
CA SER A 151 -1.16 23.90 6.25
C SER A 151 0.03 23.63 7.18
N GLY A 152 0.12 24.38 8.28
CA GLY A 152 1.09 24.06 9.34
C GLY A 152 0.82 22.71 10.01
N GLN A 153 -0.43 22.24 10.00
CA GLN A 153 -0.83 20.96 10.56
C GLN A 153 -0.31 19.79 9.71
N ILE A 154 -0.47 19.86 8.38
CA ILE A 154 0.05 18.82 7.49
C ILE A 154 1.59 18.83 7.48
N ALA A 155 2.21 20.02 7.52
CA ALA A 155 3.64 20.15 7.65
C ALA A 155 4.16 19.50 8.94
N ALA A 156 3.47 19.69 10.07
CA ALA A 156 3.82 19.05 11.33
C ALA A 156 3.61 17.53 11.30
N ARG A 157 2.50 17.05 10.72
CA ARG A 157 2.17 15.61 10.60
C ARG A 157 3.26 14.85 9.83
N TYR A 158 3.72 15.40 8.72
CA TYR A 158 4.79 14.82 7.89
C TYR A 158 6.19 15.22 8.32
N GLY A 159 6.33 16.00 9.40
CA GLY A 159 7.62 16.43 9.94
C GLY A 159 8.45 17.29 8.98
N LEU A 160 7.80 18.09 8.12
CA LEU A 160 8.51 18.94 7.16
C LEU A 160 9.48 19.90 7.87
N GLY A 161 10.65 20.10 7.27
CA GLY A 161 11.71 20.95 7.79
C GLY A 161 12.33 21.87 6.75
N TRP A 162 13.35 22.63 7.17
CA TRP A 162 14.14 23.49 6.30
C TRP A 162 15.63 23.28 6.55
N ALA A 163 16.39 23.02 5.49
CA ALA A 163 17.84 23.08 5.50
C ALA A 163 18.28 24.47 5.03
N GLY A 164 18.99 25.20 5.89
CA GLY A 164 19.51 26.54 5.62
C GLY A 164 20.56 26.59 4.50
N SER A 165 21.13 27.77 4.27
CA SER A 165 22.15 27.99 3.23
C SER A 165 23.59 27.68 3.68
N ASP A 166 23.82 27.56 4.99
CA ASP A 166 25.13 27.25 5.56
C ASP A 166 25.64 25.89 5.08
N ARG A 167 26.92 25.83 4.69
CA ARG A 167 27.60 24.60 4.29
C ARG A 167 27.91 23.69 5.48
N HIS A 168 27.87 24.19 6.70
CA HIS A 168 28.13 23.43 7.93
C HIS A 168 27.03 23.67 8.98
N GLY A 169 25.78 23.87 8.54
CA GLY A 169 24.67 24.14 9.44
C GLY A 169 24.50 23.07 10.53
N LEU A 170 24.75 21.81 10.23
CA LEU A 170 24.69 20.69 11.19
C LEU A 170 25.77 20.77 12.29
N ALA A 171 26.88 21.48 12.08
CA ALA A 171 27.91 21.67 13.11
C ALA A 171 27.35 22.37 14.36
N SER A 172 26.31 23.19 14.21
CA SER A 172 25.64 23.86 15.34
C SER A 172 24.92 22.92 16.31
N ILE A 173 24.62 21.68 15.90
CA ILE A 173 23.92 20.69 16.74
C ILE A 173 24.78 19.47 17.09
N PHE A 174 25.95 19.33 16.46
CA PHE A 174 26.86 18.22 16.68
C PHE A 174 28.21 18.76 17.19
N PRO A 175 28.47 18.72 18.51
CA PRO A 175 29.74 19.18 19.08
C PRO A 175 30.96 18.44 18.51
N ASP A 176 30.73 17.18 18.11
CA ASP A 176 31.75 16.29 17.57
C ASP A 176 31.80 16.30 16.04
N TYR A 177 31.15 17.27 15.38
CA TYR A 177 31.04 17.36 13.91
C TYR A 177 32.38 17.17 13.19
N ASP A 178 33.45 17.75 13.72
CA ASP A 178 34.77 17.66 13.11
C ASP A 178 35.60 16.43 13.50
N LYS A 179 35.21 15.69 14.55
CA LYS A 179 35.93 14.50 15.01
C LYS A 179 35.86 13.41 13.94
N PRO A 180 36.99 12.76 13.57
CA PRO A 180 37.05 11.82 12.44
C PRO A 180 35.96 10.73 12.47
N ASP A 181 35.80 10.04 13.60
CA ASP A 181 34.83 8.94 13.73
C ASP A 181 33.37 9.40 13.63
N PHE A 182 33.07 10.60 14.14
CA PHE A 182 31.71 11.15 14.10
C PHE A 182 31.40 11.74 12.72
N ALA A 183 32.37 12.38 12.08
CA ALA A 183 32.24 12.83 10.70
C ALA A 183 32.02 11.67 9.73
N ALA A 184 32.71 10.54 9.93
CA ALA A 184 32.47 9.32 9.15
C ALA A 184 31.02 8.83 9.29
N LEU A 185 30.47 8.86 10.51
CA LEU A 185 29.05 8.54 10.75
C LEU A 185 28.10 9.52 10.03
N LEU A 186 28.40 10.82 10.01
CA LEU A 186 27.60 11.81 9.28
C LEU A 186 27.65 11.62 7.76
N VAL A 187 28.78 11.16 7.23
CA VAL A 187 28.93 10.79 5.82
C VAL A 187 28.18 9.51 5.50
N GLU A 188 28.33 8.46 6.32
CA GLU A 188 27.66 7.16 6.14
C GLU A 188 26.13 7.25 6.27
N SER A 189 25.64 8.12 7.17
CA SER A 189 24.21 8.46 7.28
C SER A 189 23.68 9.34 6.14
N GLY A 190 24.56 9.82 5.26
CA GLY A 190 24.21 10.64 4.11
C GLY A 190 23.80 12.06 4.46
N LEU A 191 24.12 12.56 5.66
CA LEU A 191 23.88 13.93 6.08
C LEU A 191 24.98 14.89 5.60
N VAL A 192 26.20 14.40 5.44
CA VAL A 192 27.39 15.17 5.02
C VAL A 192 27.98 14.55 3.76
N ILE A 193 28.49 15.40 2.86
CA ILE A 193 29.30 15.00 1.71
C ILE A 193 30.76 15.30 2.03
N GLN A 194 31.64 14.33 1.76
CA GLN A 194 33.07 14.53 1.73
C GLN A 194 33.53 14.58 0.26
N SER A 195 34.15 15.69 -0.13
CA SER A 195 34.76 15.87 -1.44
C SER A 195 36.10 15.12 -1.53
N GLU A 196 36.56 14.86 -2.76
CA GLU A 196 37.86 14.23 -3.04
C GLU A 196 39.03 15.01 -2.41
N ASP A 197 38.93 16.34 -2.34
CA ASP A 197 39.92 17.23 -1.70
C ASP A 197 39.87 17.19 -0.15
N GLY A 198 39.08 16.29 0.44
CA GLY A 198 38.91 16.14 1.89
C GLY A 198 37.97 17.16 2.54
N ARG A 199 37.49 18.16 1.80
CA ARG A 199 36.51 19.15 2.28
C ARG A 199 35.16 18.49 2.57
N ARG A 200 34.53 18.86 3.69
CA ARG A 200 33.21 18.37 4.10
C ARG A 200 32.18 19.48 3.98
N TYR A 201 30.93 19.12 3.72
CA TYR A 201 29.80 20.05 3.78
C TYR A 201 28.48 19.28 3.90
N ASP A 202 27.47 19.90 4.53
CA ASP A 202 26.13 19.35 4.68
C ASP A 202 25.52 19.03 3.32
N ARG A 203 24.95 17.83 3.15
CA ARG A 203 24.35 17.38 1.89
C ARG A 203 23.18 18.25 1.47
N PHE A 204 22.32 18.59 2.42
CA PHE A 204 21.09 19.33 2.18
C PHE A 204 21.28 20.80 2.53
N ARG A 205 21.04 21.67 1.56
CA ARG A 205 21.15 23.13 1.70
C ARG A 205 20.09 23.80 0.86
N GLU A 206 19.51 24.87 1.39
CA GLU A 206 18.43 25.66 0.77
C GLU A 206 17.26 24.79 0.28
N ARG A 207 16.87 23.81 1.10
CA ARG A 207 15.88 22.80 0.74
C ARG A 207 14.79 22.67 1.80
N VAL A 208 13.55 22.56 1.33
CA VAL A 208 12.46 22.00 2.13
C VAL A 208 12.74 20.53 2.33
N MET A 209 12.73 20.08 3.58
CA MET A 209 13.11 18.75 4.02
C MET A 209 11.88 17.89 4.25
N PHE A 210 11.91 16.67 3.70
CA PHE A 210 10.88 15.64 3.81
C PHE A 210 11.50 14.43 4.51
N PRO A 211 11.28 14.23 5.82
CA PRO A 211 11.82 13.07 6.52
C PRO A 211 11.20 11.78 5.99
N ILE A 212 12.02 10.74 5.80
CA ILE A 212 11.58 9.43 5.30
C ILE A 212 11.61 8.44 6.45
N ARG A 213 10.44 7.91 6.81
CA ARG A 213 10.30 6.90 7.86
C ARG A 213 10.11 5.51 7.27
N ASN A 214 10.72 4.51 7.91
CA ASN A 214 10.43 3.13 7.57
C ASN A 214 9.05 2.69 8.11
N ALA A 215 8.65 1.45 7.83
CA ALA A 215 7.36 0.89 8.30
C ALA A 215 7.21 0.83 9.83
N ARG A 216 8.31 0.96 10.60
CA ARG A 216 8.31 1.03 12.07
C ARG A 216 8.33 2.47 12.60
N GLY A 217 8.38 3.46 11.72
CA GLY A 217 8.35 4.88 12.08
C GLY A 217 9.71 5.49 12.38
N HIS A 218 10.79 4.70 12.34
CA HIS A 218 12.14 5.20 12.50
C HIS A 218 12.53 6.03 11.28
N LEU A 219 13.18 7.16 11.54
CA LEU A 219 13.71 8.02 10.50
C LEU A 219 14.95 7.35 9.87
N VAL A 220 14.90 7.16 8.56
CA VAL A 220 15.96 6.46 7.81
C VAL A 220 16.66 7.34 6.79
N GLY A 221 16.05 8.46 6.38
CA GLY A 221 16.67 9.41 5.47
C GLY A 221 15.81 10.63 5.24
N PHE A 222 16.18 11.43 4.24
CA PHE A 222 15.47 12.63 3.85
C PHE A 222 15.34 12.75 2.33
N GLY A 223 14.22 13.31 1.89
CA GLY A 223 14.10 14.02 0.63
C GLY A 223 14.28 15.52 0.85
N GLY A 224 14.78 16.24 -0.14
CA GLY A 224 15.03 17.68 -0.07
C GLY A 224 14.71 18.39 -1.38
N ARG A 225 13.84 19.39 -1.33
CA ARG A 225 13.42 20.17 -2.52
C ARG A 225 13.95 21.60 -2.47
N VAL A 226 14.67 22.04 -3.50
CA VAL A 226 15.11 23.45 -3.60
C VAL A 226 13.94 24.40 -3.84
N LEU A 227 14.06 25.64 -3.39
CA LEU A 227 13.07 26.70 -3.67
C LEU A 227 13.46 27.57 -4.88
N GLY A 228 14.76 27.76 -5.10
CA GLY A 228 15.30 28.65 -6.14
C GLY A 228 16.06 27.91 -7.24
N LYS A 229 17.08 28.58 -7.79
CA LYS A 229 17.98 28.00 -8.80
C LYS A 229 18.93 27.01 -8.13
N GLY A 230 18.90 25.76 -8.56
CA GLY A 230 19.79 24.73 -8.04
C GLY A 230 19.38 23.34 -8.52
N GLU A 231 20.35 22.52 -8.90
CA GLU A 231 20.12 21.15 -9.34
C GLU A 231 20.69 20.14 -8.34
N PRO A 232 20.04 18.97 -8.17
CA PRO A 232 18.74 18.60 -8.72
C PRO A 232 17.57 19.25 -7.95
N LYS A 233 16.39 19.39 -8.61
CA LYS A 233 15.15 19.94 -8.00
C LYS A 233 14.78 19.19 -6.71
N TYR A 234 14.83 17.86 -6.76
CA TYR A 234 14.69 16.97 -5.61
C TYR A 234 16.00 16.21 -5.39
N LEU A 235 16.43 16.13 -4.14
CA LEU A 235 17.61 15.39 -3.71
C LEU A 235 17.21 14.42 -2.61
N ASN A 236 17.53 13.15 -2.78
CA ASN A 236 17.30 12.13 -1.74
C ASN A 236 18.62 11.82 -1.04
N SER A 237 18.52 11.34 0.20
CA SER A 237 19.61 10.61 0.86
C SER A 237 20.17 9.54 -0.08
N PRO A 238 21.49 9.28 -0.06
CA PRO A 238 22.09 8.15 -0.76
C PRO A 238 21.61 6.82 -0.13
N GLU A 239 21.94 5.68 -0.72
CA GLU A 239 21.78 4.39 -0.02
C GLU A 239 22.65 4.41 1.26
N THR A 240 22.11 3.94 2.38
CA THR A 240 22.81 3.87 3.68
C THR A 240 22.49 2.54 4.38
N PRO A 241 23.18 2.19 5.48
CA PRO A 241 22.87 0.98 6.25
C PRO A 241 21.43 0.91 6.79
N VAL A 242 20.74 2.05 6.89
CA VAL A 242 19.36 2.14 7.39
C VAL A 242 18.34 2.49 6.31
N PHE A 243 18.78 2.86 5.10
CA PHE A 243 17.90 3.37 4.05
C PHE A 243 18.23 2.78 2.68
N SER A 244 17.20 2.21 2.05
CA SER A 244 17.27 1.79 0.66
C SER A 244 16.09 2.29 -0.15
N LYS A 245 16.36 3.05 -1.22
CA LYS A 245 15.32 3.63 -2.09
C LYS A 245 14.46 2.57 -2.75
N GLY A 246 15.08 1.45 -3.12
CA GLY A 246 14.41 0.32 -3.76
C GLY A 246 13.44 -0.41 -2.83
N SER A 247 13.45 -0.13 -1.53
CA SER A 247 12.58 -0.75 -0.55
C SER A 247 11.65 0.24 0.13
N GLU A 248 12.09 1.46 0.45
CA GLU A 248 11.29 2.41 1.21
C GLU A 248 10.28 3.19 0.37
N LEU A 249 9.16 3.57 0.99
CA LEU A 249 8.07 4.34 0.41
C LEU A 249 7.76 5.52 1.35
N TYR A 250 7.82 6.74 0.82
CA TYR A 250 7.46 7.92 1.59
C TYR A 250 5.97 7.93 1.92
N GLY A 251 5.62 8.38 3.13
CA GLY A 251 4.23 8.46 3.58
C GLY A 251 3.65 7.14 4.08
N LEU A 252 4.32 5.99 3.91
CA LEU A 252 3.78 4.69 4.31
C LEU A 252 3.49 4.62 5.82
N TRP A 253 4.36 5.20 6.64
CA TRP A 253 4.14 5.29 8.09
C TRP A 253 2.97 6.20 8.45
N GLU A 254 2.91 7.37 7.83
CA GLU A 254 1.88 8.39 8.07
C GLU A 254 0.49 7.92 7.58
N ALA A 255 0.45 7.16 6.49
CA ALA A 255 -0.75 6.69 5.81
C ALA A 255 -1.27 5.33 6.35
N ARG A 256 -0.50 4.59 7.16
CA ARG A 256 -0.82 3.22 7.59
C ARG A 256 -2.25 3.00 8.11
N GLN A 257 -2.80 3.96 8.86
CA GLN A 257 -4.16 3.84 9.39
C GLN A 257 -5.19 4.11 8.30
N ALA A 258 -4.95 5.13 7.46
CA ALA A 258 -5.82 5.45 6.33
C ALA A 258 -5.85 4.32 5.29
N ILE A 259 -4.70 3.71 5.01
CA ILE A 259 -4.57 2.54 4.12
C ILE A 259 -5.40 1.37 4.67
N ARG A 260 -5.25 1.05 5.97
CA ARG A 260 -6.05 -0.02 6.61
C ARG A 260 -7.54 0.25 6.55
N ASN A 261 -7.96 1.47 6.88
CA ASN A 261 -9.38 1.86 6.89
C ASN A 261 -9.99 1.81 5.49
N ALA A 262 -9.23 2.16 4.46
CA ALA A 262 -9.68 2.14 3.07
C ALA A 262 -9.56 0.75 2.41
N GLY A 263 -8.72 -0.14 2.96
CA GLY A 263 -8.31 -1.37 2.28
C GLY A 263 -7.55 -1.12 0.97
N GLN A 264 -7.06 0.11 0.76
CA GLN A 264 -6.50 0.59 -0.50
C GLN A 264 -5.33 1.54 -0.25
N VAL A 265 -4.27 1.39 -1.03
CA VAL A 265 -3.12 2.31 -1.06
C VAL A 265 -2.96 2.96 -2.43
N VAL A 266 -2.68 4.26 -2.45
CA VAL A 266 -2.43 5.03 -3.67
C VAL A 266 -0.93 5.31 -3.78
N VAL A 267 -0.32 4.92 -4.89
CA VAL A 267 1.11 5.13 -5.14
C VAL A 267 1.27 6.27 -6.13
N VAL A 268 1.95 7.34 -5.72
CA VAL A 268 2.28 8.52 -6.52
C VAL A 268 3.81 8.67 -6.69
N GLU A 269 4.26 9.61 -7.51
CA GLU A 269 5.69 9.77 -7.81
C GLU A 269 6.45 10.62 -6.78
N GLY A 270 5.82 11.64 -6.20
CA GLY A 270 6.51 12.68 -5.43
C GLY A 270 6.07 12.83 -3.98
N TYR A 271 6.98 13.39 -3.17
CA TYR A 271 6.69 13.80 -1.79
C TYR A 271 5.55 14.80 -1.71
N MET A 272 5.54 15.77 -2.64
CA MET A 272 4.53 16.82 -2.69
C MET A 272 3.15 16.25 -2.98
N ASP A 273 3.05 15.25 -3.87
CA ASP A 273 1.79 14.58 -4.19
C ASP A 273 1.18 13.94 -2.94
N VAL A 274 1.98 13.20 -2.17
CA VAL A 274 1.52 12.57 -0.91
C VAL A 274 1.02 13.61 0.08
N VAL A 275 1.79 14.69 0.29
CA VAL A 275 1.42 15.71 1.27
C VAL A 275 0.21 16.52 0.82
N ALA A 276 0.10 16.83 -0.48
CA ALA A 276 -1.04 17.55 -1.06
C ALA A 276 -2.32 16.71 -1.01
N LEU A 277 -2.25 15.42 -1.39
CA LEU A 277 -3.37 14.49 -1.27
C LEU A 277 -3.84 14.38 0.18
N ALA A 278 -2.92 14.23 1.13
CA ALA A 278 -3.27 14.16 2.56
C ALA A 278 -3.88 15.47 3.08
N GLN A 279 -3.39 16.63 2.62
CA GLN A 279 -3.98 17.95 2.93
C GLN A 279 -5.45 18.05 2.45
N MET A 280 -5.79 17.36 1.36
CA MET A 280 -7.15 17.31 0.81
C MET A 280 -7.99 16.14 1.36
N GLY A 281 -7.46 15.36 2.32
CA GLY A 281 -8.17 14.24 2.94
C GLY A 281 -8.08 12.92 2.16
N VAL A 282 -7.16 12.79 1.21
CA VAL A 282 -6.76 11.52 0.59
C VAL A 282 -5.48 11.05 1.30
N GLU A 283 -5.67 10.45 2.48
CA GLU A 283 -4.58 10.16 3.42
C GLU A 283 -3.89 8.80 3.19
N ASN A 284 -4.38 7.99 2.25
CA ASN A 284 -3.86 6.66 1.92
C ASN A 284 -2.81 6.68 0.78
N ALA A 285 -2.16 7.83 0.56
CA ALA A 285 -1.15 8.03 -0.48
C ALA A 285 0.28 7.74 0.02
N VAL A 286 1.11 7.15 -0.84
CA VAL A 286 2.54 6.90 -0.63
C VAL A 286 3.33 7.19 -1.90
N ALA A 287 4.62 7.48 -1.80
CA ALA A 287 5.46 7.76 -2.96
C ALA A 287 6.72 6.90 -3.04
N THR A 288 7.14 6.60 -4.26
CA THR A 288 8.50 6.09 -4.53
C THR A 288 9.52 7.22 -4.37
N LEU A 289 10.78 6.86 -4.17
CA LEU A 289 11.84 7.79 -3.75
C LEU A 289 12.73 8.18 -4.94
N GLY A 290 12.11 8.66 -6.02
CA GLY A 290 12.79 9.01 -7.27
C GLY A 290 13.35 7.81 -8.02
N THR A 291 12.72 6.65 -7.87
CA THR A 291 13.06 5.40 -8.53
C THR A 291 11.80 4.76 -9.09
N ALA A 292 11.94 3.91 -10.12
CA ALA A 292 10.85 3.05 -10.55
C ALA A 292 10.38 2.15 -9.39
N THR A 293 9.09 1.82 -9.37
CA THR A 293 8.53 0.85 -8.44
C THR A 293 9.25 -0.48 -8.56
N THR A 294 9.64 -1.07 -7.43
CA THR A 294 10.30 -2.39 -7.38
C THR A 294 9.35 -3.46 -6.86
N THR A 295 9.69 -4.74 -7.07
CA THR A 295 8.99 -5.87 -6.44
C THR A 295 8.98 -5.78 -4.91
N GLN A 296 10.01 -5.20 -4.27
CA GLN A 296 10.04 -5.01 -2.82
C GLN A 296 9.03 -3.96 -2.35
N HIS A 297 8.84 -2.89 -3.13
CA HIS A 297 7.77 -1.92 -2.90
C HIS A 297 6.40 -2.59 -2.97
N VAL A 298 6.14 -3.34 -4.04
CA VAL A 298 4.87 -4.05 -4.22
C VAL A 298 4.62 -5.04 -3.08
N GLN A 299 5.62 -5.80 -2.65
CA GLN A 299 5.50 -6.68 -1.48
C GLN A 299 5.16 -5.92 -0.19
N LYS A 300 5.71 -4.72 0.02
CA LYS A 300 5.35 -3.88 1.18
C LYS A 300 3.91 -3.37 1.08
N LEU A 301 3.48 -2.94 -0.10
CA LEU A 301 2.13 -2.45 -0.37
C LEU A 301 1.08 -3.55 -0.16
N LEU A 302 1.30 -4.74 -0.71
CA LEU A 302 0.41 -5.91 -0.56
C LEU A 302 0.39 -6.51 0.85
N ARG A 303 1.26 -6.05 1.76
CA ARG A 303 1.14 -6.34 3.20
C ARG A 303 0.28 -5.32 3.94
N ALA A 304 0.07 -4.15 3.34
CA ALA A 304 -0.66 -3.05 3.95
C ALA A 304 -2.12 -2.96 3.45
N ALA A 305 -2.37 -3.35 2.19
CA ALA A 305 -3.69 -3.36 1.57
C ALA A 305 -3.77 -4.39 0.44
N ASP A 306 -4.98 -4.88 0.17
CA ASP A 306 -5.26 -5.80 -0.94
C ASP A 306 -5.58 -5.04 -2.24
N GLN A 307 -5.81 -3.72 -2.16
CA GLN A 307 -5.97 -2.86 -3.33
C GLN A 307 -4.82 -1.86 -3.47
N ILE A 308 -4.21 -1.81 -4.65
CA ILE A 308 -3.18 -0.83 -5.02
C ILE A 308 -3.66 -0.03 -6.23
N VAL A 309 -3.58 1.30 -6.14
CA VAL A 309 -3.82 2.21 -7.27
C VAL A 309 -2.53 2.96 -7.54
N PHE A 310 -1.88 2.71 -8.67
CA PHE A 310 -0.76 3.53 -9.12
C PHE A 310 -1.30 4.74 -9.88
N SER A 311 -0.96 5.95 -9.44
CA SER A 311 -1.32 7.20 -10.09
C SER A 311 -0.10 7.80 -10.77
N PHE A 312 -0.15 7.87 -12.09
CA PHE A 312 0.91 8.43 -12.94
C PHE A 312 0.38 9.62 -13.75
N ASP A 313 1.30 10.46 -14.19
CA ASP A 313 1.01 11.52 -15.14
C ASP A 313 0.47 10.92 -16.45
N GLY A 314 -0.48 11.61 -17.11
CA GLY A 314 -1.14 11.12 -18.34
C GLY A 314 -0.26 11.04 -19.59
N ASP A 315 1.00 11.43 -19.48
CA ASP A 315 1.94 11.56 -20.58
C ASP A 315 2.63 10.23 -20.96
N ALA A 316 3.54 10.29 -21.92
CA ALA A 316 4.29 9.10 -22.35
C ALA A 316 5.30 8.60 -21.30
N ALA A 317 5.79 9.47 -20.41
CA ALA A 317 6.71 9.09 -19.34
C ALA A 317 5.99 8.33 -18.23
N GLY A 318 4.84 8.82 -17.79
CA GLY A 318 3.95 8.18 -16.82
C GLY A 318 3.50 6.81 -17.29
N ARG A 319 3.12 6.64 -18.57
CA ARG A 319 2.81 5.30 -19.13
C ARG A 319 3.99 4.33 -19.11
N ARG A 320 5.21 4.81 -19.38
CA ARG A 320 6.42 3.97 -19.26
C ARG A 320 6.70 3.59 -17.80
N ALA A 321 6.43 4.49 -16.85
CA ALA A 321 6.54 4.20 -15.43
C ALA A 321 5.49 3.18 -14.99
N ALA A 322 4.25 3.31 -15.46
CA ALA A 322 3.16 2.36 -15.25
C ALA A 322 3.50 0.97 -15.75
N TRP A 323 4.08 0.85 -16.96
CA TRP A 323 4.52 -0.44 -17.49
C TRP A 323 5.59 -1.11 -16.62
N ARG A 324 6.56 -0.35 -16.10
CA ARG A 324 7.57 -0.89 -15.18
C ARG A 324 6.98 -1.31 -13.83
N ALA A 325 6.01 -0.55 -13.32
CA ALA A 325 5.29 -0.91 -12.10
C ALA A 325 4.47 -2.19 -12.31
N LEU A 326 3.79 -2.33 -13.46
CA LEU A 326 3.10 -3.55 -13.87
C LEU A 326 4.05 -4.75 -13.86
N GLN A 327 5.21 -4.65 -14.52
CA GLN A 327 6.22 -5.71 -14.54
C GLN A 327 6.65 -6.15 -13.13
N SER A 328 6.78 -5.19 -12.21
CA SER A 328 7.14 -5.47 -10.82
C SER A 328 6.02 -6.13 -10.01
N CYS A 329 4.76 -6.01 -10.47
CA CYS A 329 3.59 -6.61 -9.83
C CYS A 329 3.35 -8.06 -10.27
N LEU A 330 3.64 -8.41 -11.53
CA LEU A 330 3.28 -9.72 -12.10
C LEU A 330 3.68 -10.92 -11.22
N PRO A 331 4.92 -11.00 -10.67
CA PRO A 331 5.33 -12.16 -9.87
C PRO A 331 4.64 -12.29 -8.51
N LEU A 332 3.89 -11.26 -8.09
CA LEU A 332 3.27 -11.17 -6.77
C LEU A 332 1.74 -11.23 -6.85
N LEU A 333 1.19 -11.45 -8.05
CA LEU A 333 -0.25 -11.51 -8.23
C LEU A 333 -0.85 -12.70 -7.47
N ARG A 334 -2.03 -12.46 -6.90
CA ARG A 334 -2.90 -13.43 -6.26
C ARG A 334 -4.33 -13.13 -6.69
N ASP A 335 -5.22 -14.12 -6.59
CA ASP A 335 -6.62 -13.94 -7.02
C ASP A 335 -7.44 -13.05 -6.07
N ASP A 336 -6.93 -12.75 -4.86
CA ASP A 336 -7.59 -11.95 -3.82
C ASP A 336 -7.20 -10.46 -3.81
N ILE A 337 -6.31 -10.02 -4.70
CA ILE A 337 -5.82 -8.62 -4.74
C ILE A 337 -6.28 -7.88 -6.00
N ALA A 338 -6.34 -6.55 -5.92
CA ALA A 338 -6.68 -5.70 -7.05
C ALA A 338 -5.63 -4.61 -7.27
N ILE A 339 -5.12 -4.51 -8.50
CA ILE A 339 -4.14 -3.49 -8.87
C ILE A 339 -4.70 -2.67 -10.04
N HIS A 340 -4.65 -1.34 -9.93
CA HIS A 340 -5.17 -0.40 -10.92
C HIS A 340 -4.13 0.66 -11.29
N PHE A 341 -4.28 1.24 -12.49
CA PHE A 341 -3.42 2.28 -13.03
C PHE A 341 -4.23 3.52 -13.40
N LEU A 342 -4.18 4.53 -12.53
CA LEU A 342 -4.79 5.84 -12.77
C LEU A 342 -3.85 6.71 -13.62
N PHE A 343 -4.36 7.19 -14.74
CA PHE A 343 -3.71 8.20 -15.58
C PHE A 343 -4.51 9.49 -15.50
N LEU A 344 -3.90 10.54 -14.96
CA LEU A 344 -4.51 11.87 -14.88
C LEU A 344 -4.46 12.58 -16.25
N PRO A 345 -5.21 13.68 -16.45
CA PRO A 345 -5.02 14.56 -17.62
C PRO A 345 -3.55 14.99 -17.77
N ALA A 346 -3.10 15.23 -19.01
CA ALA A 346 -1.68 15.43 -19.31
C ALA A 346 -1.06 16.68 -18.66
N GLU A 347 -1.90 17.66 -18.32
CA GLU A 347 -1.57 18.90 -17.63
C GLU A 347 -1.45 18.74 -16.10
N HIS A 348 -1.82 17.58 -15.56
CA HIS A 348 -1.96 17.37 -14.13
C HIS A 348 -1.08 16.24 -13.58
N ASP A 349 -0.36 16.59 -12.50
CA ASP A 349 0.14 15.65 -11.48
C ASP A 349 -0.92 15.49 -10.36
N PRO A 350 -0.78 14.51 -9.44
CA PRO A 350 -1.74 14.34 -8.36
C PRO A 350 -1.91 15.58 -7.46
N ASP A 351 -0.82 16.33 -7.18
CA ASP A 351 -0.86 17.61 -6.45
C ASP A 351 -1.77 18.65 -7.14
N SER A 352 -1.53 18.94 -8.41
CA SER A 352 -2.33 19.93 -9.16
C SER A 352 -3.76 19.46 -9.41
N TYR A 353 -3.98 18.19 -9.73
CA TYR A 353 -5.32 17.64 -9.96
C TYR A 353 -6.20 17.77 -8.72
N VAL A 354 -5.71 17.33 -7.56
CA VAL A 354 -6.53 17.34 -6.33
C VAL A 354 -6.80 18.77 -5.84
N ARG A 355 -5.89 19.72 -6.11
CA ARG A 355 -6.11 21.13 -5.78
C ARG A 355 -7.15 21.79 -6.68
N GLU A 356 -7.18 21.42 -7.96
CA GLU A 356 -8.12 22.00 -8.92
C GLU A 356 -9.51 21.37 -8.85
N HIS A 357 -9.59 20.04 -8.79
CA HIS A 357 -10.85 19.31 -8.88
C HIS A 357 -11.37 18.79 -7.53
N GLY A 358 -10.54 18.82 -6.49
CA GLY A 358 -10.89 18.35 -5.15
C GLY A 358 -10.73 16.84 -4.94
N ALA A 359 -10.86 16.43 -3.68
CA ALA A 359 -10.64 15.05 -3.28
C ALA A 359 -11.70 14.06 -3.80
N ASP A 360 -12.95 14.49 -3.92
CA ASP A 360 -14.03 13.61 -4.40
C ASP A 360 -13.86 13.25 -5.88
N ALA A 361 -13.44 14.22 -6.71
CA ALA A 361 -13.09 13.98 -8.10
C ALA A 361 -11.90 13.01 -8.21
N PHE A 362 -10.85 13.20 -7.39
CA PHE A 362 -9.72 12.27 -7.36
C PHE A 362 -10.14 10.85 -6.94
N ARG A 363 -11.03 10.71 -5.95
CA ARG A 363 -11.59 9.40 -5.54
C ARG A 363 -12.47 8.75 -6.60
N GLU A 364 -13.19 9.54 -7.39
CA GLU A 364 -13.92 9.01 -8.55
C GLU A 364 -12.95 8.54 -9.64
N ALA A 365 -11.95 9.34 -9.98
CA ALA A 365 -10.92 8.98 -10.95
C ALA A 365 -10.20 7.67 -10.56
N MET A 366 -9.89 7.48 -9.27
CA MET A 366 -9.34 6.21 -8.77
C MET A 366 -10.29 5.02 -8.92
N ARG A 367 -11.61 5.22 -8.80
CA ARG A 367 -12.61 4.15 -8.99
C ARG A 367 -12.76 3.76 -10.45
N GLU A 368 -12.58 4.70 -11.36
CA GLU A 368 -12.64 4.48 -12.81
C GLU A 368 -11.30 3.99 -13.41
N ALA A 369 -10.23 3.95 -12.60
CA ALA A 369 -8.90 3.57 -13.06
C ALA A 369 -8.90 2.14 -13.64
N PRO A 370 -8.30 1.91 -14.82
CA PRO A 370 -8.23 0.58 -15.41
C PRO A 370 -7.48 -0.39 -14.52
N SER A 371 -7.98 -1.63 -14.45
CA SER A 371 -7.30 -2.74 -13.79
C SER A 371 -5.98 -3.07 -14.48
N LEU A 372 -5.08 -3.74 -13.77
CA LEU A 372 -3.79 -4.20 -14.29
C LEU A 372 -3.96 -5.02 -15.57
N SER A 373 -4.90 -5.97 -15.59
CA SER A 373 -5.15 -6.81 -16.78
C SER A 373 -5.62 -5.97 -17.96
N ARG A 374 -6.55 -5.03 -17.73
CA ARG A 374 -7.07 -4.16 -18.79
C ARG A 374 -5.98 -3.26 -19.35
N PHE A 375 -5.23 -2.60 -18.49
CA PHE A 375 -4.09 -1.77 -18.89
C PHE A 375 -3.05 -2.57 -19.68
N MET A 376 -2.73 -3.80 -19.24
CA MET A 376 -1.78 -4.67 -19.93
C MET A 376 -2.20 -4.98 -21.36
N LEU A 377 -3.45 -5.43 -21.52
CA LEU A 377 -4.05 -5.81 -22.81
C LEU A 377 -4.13 -4.60 -23.75
N ASP A 378 -4.56 -3.45 -23.24
CA ASP A 378 -4.64 -2.21 -24.03
C ASP A 378 -3.26 -1.75 -24.52
N GLU A 379 -2.24 -1.88 -23.69
CA GLU A 379 -0.89 -1.47 -24.05
C GLU A 379 -0.28 -2.41 -25.11
N TRP A 380 -0.52 -3.72 -25.06
CA TRP A 380 -0.15 -4.64 -26.16
C TRP A 380 -0.88 -4.30 -27.45
N ALA A 381 -2.20 -4.08 -27.39
CA ALA A 381 -2.98 -3.71 -28.57
C ALA A 381 -2.51 -2.40 -29.21
N ARG A 382 -1.98 -1.48 -28.40
CA ARG A 382 -1.43 -0.20 -28.85
C ARG A 382 -0.03 -0.33 -29.47
N GLN A 383 0.79 -1.26 -28.99
CA GLN A 383 2.18 -1.46 -29.45
C GLN A 383 2.29 -2.29 -30.73
N HIS A 384 1.23 -3.00 -31.12
CA HIS A 384 1.24 -3.91 -32.26
C HIS A 384 0.10 -3.62 -33.24
N ASP A 385 0.37 -3.74 -34.54
CA ASP A 385 -0.68 -3.71 -35.56
C ASP A 385 -1.41 -5.06 -35.62
N LEU A 386 -2.44 -5.21 -34.80
CA LEU A 386 -3.22 -6.44 -34.71
C LEU A 386 -4.04 -6.75 -35.98
N ALA A 387 -4.14 -5.82 -36.94
CA ALA A 387 -4.76 -6.10 -38.23
C ALA A 387 -3.87 -7.04 -39.07
N GLN A 388 -2.54 -6.95 -38.92
CA GLN A 388 -1.58 -7.77 -39.67
C GLN A 388 -1.24 -9.07 -38.94
N PRO A 389 -1.12 -10.21 -39.65
CA PRO A 389 -0.63 -11.46 -39.06
C PRO A 389 0.71 -11.31 -38.33
N GLU A 390 1.65 -10.57 -38.90
CA GLU A 390 2.97 -10.31 -38.32
C GLU A 390 2.89 -9.50 -37.02
N GLY A 391 1.94 -8.57 -36.93
CA GLY A 391 1.71 -7.78 -35.71
C GLY A 391 1.12 -8.63 -34.59
N ARG A 392 0.18 -9.53 -34.92
CA ARG A 392 -0.37 -10.51 -33.95
C ARG A 392 0.69 -11.49 -33.47
N ALA A 393 1.54 -12.00 -34.37
CA ALA A 393 2.66 -12.88 -34.01
C ALA A 393 3.66 -12.17 -33.08
N ARG A 394 3.99 -10.91 -33.36
CA ARG A 394 4.86 -10.10 -32.48
C ARG A 394 4.23 -9.84 -31.11
N CYS A 395 2.93 -9.58 -31.07
CA CYS A 395 2.19 -9.43 -29.81
C CYS A 395 2.30 -10.68 -28.93
N VAL A 396 2.15 -11.88 -29.50
CA VAL A 396 2.30 -13.14 -28.75
C VAL A 396 3.75 -13.30 -28.25
N HIS A 397 4.74 -13.00 -29.09
CA HIS A 397 6.14 -13.06 -28.73
C HIS A 397 6.49 -12.15 -27.53
N ASP A 398 6.02 -10.90 -27.58
CA ASP A 398 6.32 -9.90 -26.55
C ASP A 398 5.47 -10.12 -25.27
N ALA A 399 4.32 -10.78 -25.37
CA ALA A 399 3.48 -11.14 -24.22
C ALA A 399 4.05 -12.32 -23.41
N GLN A 400 4.74 -13.26 -24.07
CA GLN A 400 5.26 -14.49 -23.45
C GLN A 400 6.03 -14.26 -22.13
N PRO A 401 7.05 -13.38 -22.05
CA PRO A 401 7.82 -13.22 -20.83
C PRO A 401 7.00 -12.65 -19.66
N LEU A 402 5.98 -11.83 -19.96
CA LEU A 402 5.10 -11.25 -18.95
C LEU A 402 4.09 -12.28 -18.46
N MET A 403 3.53 -13.09 -19.36
CA MET A 403 2.66 -14.19 -19.02
C MET A 403 3.39 -15.25 -18.17
N GLN A 404 4.67 -15.52 -18.45
CA GLN A 404 5.51 -16.41 -17.66
C GLN A 404 5.76 -15.89 -16.24
N ALA A 405 5.89 -14.57 -16.09
CA ALA A 405 6.08 -13.94 -14.78
C ALA A 405 4.82 -14.00 -13.90
N MET A 406 3.64 -14.24 -14.46
CA MET A 406 2.41 -14.39 -13.70
C MET A 406 2.32 -15.79 -13.07
N PRO A 407 2.03 -15.89 -11.76
CA PRO A 407 1.71 -17.15 -11.10
C PRO A 407 0.56 -17.89 -11.80
N LYS A 408 0.52 -19.22 -11.64
CA LYS A 408 -0.58 -20.06 -12.15
C LYS A 408 -1.85 -19.88 -11.30
N ILE A 409 -2.52 -18.75 -11.51
CA ILE A 409 -3.74 -18.33 -10.81
C ILE A 409 -4.89 -18.10 -11.80
N ALA A 410 -6.12 -17.94 -11.30
CA ALA A 410 -7.30 -17.76 -12.15
C ALA A 410 -7.16 -16.51 -13.04
N LEU A 411 -6.57 -15.43 -12.53
CA LEU A 411 -6.33 -14.21 -13.31
C LEU A 411 -5.46 -14.45 -14.56
N ARG A 412 -4.39 -15.27 -14.46
CA ARG A 412 -3.52 -15.60 -15.61
C ARG A 412 -4.33 -16.28 -16.72
N LEU A 413 -5.21 -17.20 -16.37
CA LEU A 413 -6.08 -17.89 -17.32
C LEU A 413 -7.05 -16.92 -18.02
N GLN A 414 -7.63 -15.96 -17.29
CA GLN A 414 -8.53 -14.96 -17.88
C GLN A 414 -7.79 -14.05 -18.86
N VAL A 415 -6.61 -13.55 -18.47
CA VAL A 415 -5.76 -12.73 -19.35
C VAL A 415 -5.37 -13.50 -20.60
N GLN A 416 -4.98 -14.77 -20.48
CA GLN A 416 -4.62 -15.62 -21.62
C GLN A 416 -5.79 -15.77 -22.60
N ARG A 417 -7.02 -15.96 -22.10
CA ARG A 417 -8.22 -16.03 -22.95
C ARG A 417 -8.51 -14.73 -23.68
N GLU A 418 -8.38 -13.60 -23.01
CA GLU A 418 -8.56 -12.28 -23.65
C GLU A 418 -7.48 -12.02 -24.70
N LEU A 419 -6.23 -12.36 -24.41
CA LEU A 419 -5.12 -12.26 -25.36
C LEU A 419 -5.38 -13.13 -26.60
N ALA A 420 -5.83 -14.38 -26.44
CA ALA A 420 -6.14 -15.28 -27.56
C ALA A 420 -7.18 -14.65 -28.50
N GLY A 421 -8.27 -14.10 -27.94
CA GLY A 421 -9.28 -13.38 -28.71
C GLY A 421 -8.70 -12.17 -29.45
N MET A 422 -7.84 -11.39 -28.79
CA MET A 422 -7.16 -10.21 -29.37
C MET A 422 -6.28 -10.58 -30.57
N VAL A 423 -5.55 -11.71 -30.49
CA VAL A 423 -4.66 -12.18 -31.56
C VAL A 423 -5.30 -13.18 -32.53
N ARG A 424 -6.62 -13.40 -32.42
CA ARG A 424 -7.42 -14.29 -33.29
C ARG A 424 -6.91 -15.74 -33.29
N LEU A 425 -6.50 -16.23 -32.13
CA LEU A 425 -6.16 -17.62 -31.87
C LEU A 425 -7.19 -18.25 -30.95
N THR A 426 -7.30 -19.57 -30.96
CA THR A 426 -8.00 -20.28 -29.88
C THR A 426 -7.14 -20.27 -28.61
N PRO A 427 -7.75 -20.43 -27.41
CA PRO A 427 -6.99 -20.56 -26.18
C PRO A 427 -5.95 -21.70 -26.23
N GLU A 428 -6.26 -22.81 -26.90
CA GLU A 428 -5.38 -23.98 -27.05
C GLU A 428 -4.19 -23.69 -27.99
N GLU A 429 -4.42 -22.97 -29.09
CA GLU A 429 -3.36 -22.53 -30.00
C GLU A 429 -2.40 -21.56 -29.28
N LEU A 430 -2.94 -20.59 -28.54
CA LEU A 430 -2.13 -19.65 -27.78
C LEU A 430 -1.33 -20.35 -26.68
N ASP A 431 -1.93 -21.30 -25.96
CA ASP A 431 -1.25 -22.07 -24.91
C ASP A 431 -0.04 -22.83 -25.46
N THR A 432 -0.21 -23.46 -26.64
CA THR A 432 0.87 -24.16 -27.35
C THR A 432 2.00 -23.21 -27.75
N LEU A 433 1.68 -21.99 -28.18
CA LEU A 433 2.68 -20.99 -28.60
C LEU A 433 3.41 -20.33 -27.43
N LEU A 434 2.71 -20.05 -26.34
CA LEU A 434 3.32 -19.45 -25.15
C LEU A 434 4.21 -20.45 -24.39
N ALA A 435 3.81 -21.74 -24.40
CA ALA A 435 4.51 -22.85 -23.75
C ALA A 435 4.96 -22.49 -22.33
N LEU A 436 4.03 -21.93 -21.53
CA LEU A 436 4.35 -21.39 -20.21
C LEU A 436 4.68 -22.51 -19.24
N GLU A 437 5.77 -22.36 -18.50
CA GLU A 437 6.16 -23.28 -17.44
C GLU A 437 5.38 -22.98 -16.14
N ASP A 438 5.20 -24.00 -15.30
CA ASP A 438 4.47 -23.89 -14.03
C ASP A 438 5.24 -23.12 -12.94
N GLU A 439 6.57 -22.97 -13.10
CA GLU A 439 7.42 -22.21 -12.19
C GLU A 439 7.68 -20.77 -12.72
N PRO A 440 7.42 -19.72 -11.93
CA PRO A 440 7.72 -18.34 -12.33
C PRO A 440 9.25 -18.16 -12.40
N SER A 441 9.77 -17.80 -13.58
CA SER A 441 11.19 -17.65 -13.86
C SER A 441 11.79 -16.35 -13.31
N GLY A 442 11.85 -16.19 -11.99
CA GLY A 442 12.60 -15.11 -11.32
C GLY A 442 12.18 -13.67 -11.70
N PRO A 443 12.83 -12.64 -11.13
CA PRO A 443 12.57 -11.25 -11.50
C PRO A 443 13.00 -10.99 -12.95
N LEU A 444 12.12 -10.37 -13.74
CA LEU A 444 12.38 -9.89 -15.11
C LEU A 444 13.49 -8.83 -15.09
N VAL A 445 14.76 -9.24 -15.17
CA VAL A 445 15.89 -8.30 -15.31
C VAL A 445 16.27 -8.18 -16.78
N ASN A 446 15.84 -7.06 -17.40
CA ASN A 446 16.31 -6.52 -18.69
C ASN A 446 16.34 -7.48 -19.90
N ALA A 447 15.17 -7.84 -20.42
CA ALA A 447 14.99 -8.15 -21.84
C ALA A 447 14.29 -6.95 -22.51
N GLY A 448 15.05 -5.91 -22.87
CA GLY A 448 14.44 -4.70 -23.43
C GLY A 448 15.42 -3.54 -23.66
N ARG A 449 16.60 -3.81 -24.22
CA ARG A 449 17.52 -2.76 -24.68
C ARG A 449 18.01 -3.06 -26.10
N ARG A 450 17.06 -2.99 -27.03
CA ARG A 450 17.17 -2.93 -28.51
C ARG A 450 15.70 -2.86 -28.96
N THR A 451 15.09 -1.78 -29.40
CA THR A 451 15.52 -0.69 -30.29
C THR A 451 14.58 0.51 -30.10
N LEU A 452 15.10 1.66 -29.68
CA LEU A 452 14.53 2.98 -29.99
C LEU A 452 15.66 3.77 -30.64
N ALA A 453 15.95 3.43 -31.90
CA ALA A 453 16.75 4.26 -32.77
C ALA A 453 15.88 4.59 -33.98
N ALA A 454 15.75 5.89 -34.23
CA ALA A 454 14.98 6.46 -35.32
C ALA A 454 15.32 5.81 -36.66
N ALA A 455 14.28 5.56 -37.46
CA ALA A 455 14.42 5.12 -38.83
C ALA A 455 15.21 6.15 -39.66
N PRO A 456 16.25 5.76 -40.41
CA PRO A 456 16.74 6.55 -41.52
C PRO A 456 15.97 6.21 -42.79
N ALA A 457 15.83 7.22 -43.63
CA ALA A 457 15.15 7.19 -44.92
C ALA A 457 15.76 6.16 -45.90
N ALA A 458 14.90 5.61 -46.75
CA ALA A 458 15.26 4.68 -47.81
C ALA A 458 15.96 5.40 -48.98
N GLU A 459 17.13 4.90 -49.40
CA GLU A 459 17.68 5.07 -50.75
C GLU A 459 18.29 3.76 -51.26
N LEU A 460 18.14 3.54 -52.57
CA LEU A 460 18.33 2.32 -53.34
C LEU A 460 19.80 1.86 -53.54
N PRO A 461 20.07 0.62 -54.01
CA PRO A 461 21.39 0.01 -54.00
C PRO A 461 22.22 0.25 -55.29
N GLY A 462 23.53 0.41 -55.12
CA GLY A 462 24.54 0.35 -56.18
C GLY A 462 25.94 0.06 -55.60
N ALA A 463 26.54 -1.05 -56.04
CA ALA A 463 27.82 -1.65 -55.64
C ALA A 463 29.07 -0.91 -56.22
N PRO A 464 30.33 -1.42 -56.12
CA PRO A 464 31.12 -1.80 -54.94
C PRO A 464 32.61 -1.29 -54.95
N ALA A 465 33.30 -1.56 -53.83
CA ALA A 465 34.70 -1.98 -53.67
C ALA A 465 35.91 -1.05 -53.94
N SER A 466 36.68 -0.80 -52.87
CA SER A 466 38.15 -0.92 -52.71
C SER A 466 38.52 -0.30 -51.35
N GLY A 467 39.47 -0.71 -50.52
CA GLY A 467 40.55 -1.70 -50.58
C GLY A 467 41.63 -1.25 -49.58
N ALA A 468 42.16 -2.20 -48.79
CA ALA A 468 43.42 -2.17 -48.02
C ALA A 468 43.56 -1.29 -46.73
N GLY A 469 43.93 -1.96 -45.62
CA GLY A 469 44.38 -1.35 -44.34
C GLY A 469 45.89 -1.06 -44.32
N PRO A 470 46.65 -1.23 -43.19
CA PRO A 470 46.32 -1.25 -41.75
C PRO A 470 47.12 -0.19 -40.92
N ALA A 471 46.95 -0.21 -39.59
CA ALA A 471 47.54 0.68 -38.57
C ALA A 471 49.10 0.64 -38.45
N PRO A 472 49.75 1.54 -37.65
CA PRO A 472 50.02 1.19 -36.24
C PRO A 472 50.13 2.38 -35.23
N ALA A 473 50.32 2.01 -33.96
CA ALA A 473 50.43 2.82 -32.73
C ALA A 473 51.85 3.30 -32.38
N SER A 474 51.99 4.35 -31.54
CA SER A 474 53.05 4.53 -30.51
C SER A 474 52.85 5.81 -29.66
N ALA A 475 53.24 5.73 -28.38
CA ALA A 475 53.17 6.76 -27.33
C ALA A 475 54.54 7.47 -27.10
N PRO A 476 54.91 8.00 -25.90
CA PRO A 476 54.65 9.33 -25.30
C PRO A 476 55.95 10.15 -25.01
N GLY A 477 55.84 11.37 -24.44
CA GLY A 477 57.00 12.19 -24.01
C GLY A 477 56.60 13.46 -23.21
N ALA A 478 57.47 13.93 -22.30
CA ALA A 478 57.17 14.70 -21.09
C ALA A 478 57.55 16.21 -21.09
N ALA A 479 56.82 17.01 -20.26
CA ALA A 479 57.13 18.19 -19.38
C ALA A 479 58.19 19.28 -19.78
N PRO A 480 58.38 20.43 -19.06
CA PRO A 480 57.67 21.03 -17.89
C PRO A 480 57.43 22.59 -17.94
N ASP A 481 56.74 23.07 -16.89
CA ASP A 481 56.80 24.36 -16.12
C ASP A 481 56.95 25.75 -16.77
N MET A 482 56.09 26.69 -16.33
CA MET A 482 56.48 28.04 -15.84
C MET A 482 55.34 28.72 -15.05
N ASP A 483 55.74 29.25 -13.91
CA ASP A 483 55.05 29.86 -12.76
C ASP A 483 54.45 31.29 -12.93
N VAL A 484 53.37 31.57 -12.16
CA VAL A 484 53.14 32.77 -11.26
C VAL A 484 52.54 34.10 -11.84
N PRO A 485 51.73 34.93 -11.11
CA PRO A 485 50.51 34.70 -10.27
C PRO A 485 49.49 35.93 -10.42
N PRO A 486 48.70 36.43 -9.42
CA PRO A 486 47.27 36.77 -9.59
C PRO A 486 46.94 38.30 -9.57
N MET A 487 45.66 38.66 -9.79
CA MET A 487 45.15 40.00 -9.46
C MET A 487 43.88 39.95 -8.59
N HIS A 488 43.90 40.81 -7.58
CA HIS A 488 42.90 41.07 -6.54
C HIS A 488 41.89 42.15 -6.95
N ASP A 489 40.73 42.06 -6.28
CA ASP A 489 39.76 43.08 -5.83
C ASP A 489 39.93 44.56 -6.25
N ASP A 490 38.85 45.20 -6.71
CA ASP A 490 38.17 46.29 -5.96
C ASP A 490 36.93 46.90 -6.67
N ILE A 491 35.84 46.96 -5.89
CA ILE A 491 34.86 48.04 -5.67
C ILE A 491 34.65 49.13 -6.77
N GLY A 492 33.39 49.39 -7.14
CA GLY A 492 32.95 50.76 -7.46
C GLY A 492 31.74 50.96 -8.41
N TYR A 493 30.57 51.18 -7.82
CA TYR A 493 29.56 52.22 -8.15
C TYR A 493 28.88 52.34 -9.55
N VAL A 494 27.65 52.85 -9.47
CA VAL A 494 26.54 52.96 -10.45
C VAL A 494 26.73 54.12 -11.45
N PRO A 495 25.98 54.14 -12.57
CA PRO A 495 24.96 55.19 -12.67
C PRO A 495 23.59 54.75 -13.22
N GLU A 496 22.57 55.47 -12.75
CA GLU A 496 21.15 55.46 -13.11
C GLU A 496 20.88 55.76 -14.59
N PHE A 497 19.80 55.17 -15.15
CA PHE A 497 18.73 55.95 -15.81
C PHE A 497 17.42 55.13 -15.90
N SER A 498 16.34 55.86 -15.64
CA SER A 498 14.90 55.58 -15.60
C SER A 498 14.32 55.20 -16.98
N GLU A 499 13.22 54.44 -17.15
CA GLU A 499 11.82 54.71 -16.75
C GLU A 499 10.91 53.46 -16.95
N PRO A 500 9.65 53.47 -16.46
CA PRO A 500 8.88 52.30 -16.02
C PRO A 500 7.83 51.79 -17.03
N TYR A 501 7.35 50.55 -16.82
CA TYR A 501 6.19 49.98 -17.50
C TYR A 501 5.10 49.60 -16.48
N ASP A 502 3.91 50.18 -16.67
CA ASP A 502 2.70 50.05 -15.84
C ASP A 502 2.00 48.68 -15.98
N PRO A 503 1.46 48.12 -14.88
CA PRO A 503 0.42 47.09 -14.93
C PRO A 503 -0.99 47.72 -14.74
N PRO A 504 -2.05 47.20 -15.39
CA PRO A 504 -3.39 47.73 -15.22
C PRO A 504 -4.06 47.30 -13.90
N GLU A 505 -4.53 48.32 -13.16
CA GLU A 505 -5.62 48.37 -12.17
C GLU A 505 -6.92 47.72 -12.69
N ALA A 506 -7.95 47.31 -11.95
CA ALA A 506 -8.36 47.20 -10.54
C ALA A 506 -9.60 46.24 -10.57
N PHE A 507 -10.12 45.63 -9.49
CA PHE A 507 -11.00 46.24 -8.50
C PHE A 507 -11.54 45.10 -7.59
N TYR A 508 -11.45 45.23 -6.27
CA TYR A 508 -12.27 44.48 -5.31
C TYR A 508 -13.49 45.32 -4.90
N PRO A 509 -14.60 44.71 -4.49
CA PRO A 509 -15.16 45.12 -3.19
C PRO A 509 -15.72 43.98 -2.32
N ASP A 510 -15.68 44.20 -1.01
CA ASP A 510 -16.24 43.39 0.09
C ASP A 510 -17.77 43.58 0.32
N HIS A 511 -18.49 42.44 0.46
CA HIS A 511 -19.62 42.03 1.37
C HIS A 511 -20.90 42.89 1.67
N PRO A 512 -21.96 42.34 2.36
CA PRO A 512 -23.16 41.54 1.95
C PRO A 512 -24.50 42.28 2.35
N PRO A 513 -25.72 41.70 2.61
CA PRO A 513 -26.29 40.33 2.52
C PRO A 513 -27.73 40.21 1.89
N GLY A 514 -28.20 38.96 1.67
CA GLY A 514 -29.62 38.55 1.77
C GLY A 514 -30.42 38.33 0.47
N GLY A 515 -31.19 37.23 0.41
CA GLY A 515 -32.33 37.10 -0.52
C GLY A 515 -32.53 35.72 -1.17
N GLN A 516 -33.65 35.09 -0.85
CA GLN A 516 -34.17 33.79 -1.32
C GLN A 516 -34.40 33.70 -2.84
N GLY A 517 -34.47 32.47 -3.40
CA GLY A 517 -35.35 32.20 -4.55
C GLY A 517 -34.84 31.23 -5.62
N ALA A 518 -35.41 30.02 -5.58
CA ALA A 518 -35.69 29.03 -6.64
C ALA A 518 -35.23 29.24 -8.10
N GLY A 519 -34.83 28.13 -8.74
CA GLY A 519 -34.90 28.01 -10.21
C GLY A 519 -34.06 26.87 -10.79
N GLY A 520 -34.62 25.66 -10.82
CA GLY A 520 -34.00 24.51 -11.48
C GLY A 520 -33.87 24.70 -13.00
N ARG A 521 -32.82 24.11 -13.58
CA ARG A 521 -32.79 23.79 -15.02
C ARG A 521 -32.21 22.41 -15.28
N ARG A 522 -33.16 21.55 -15.64
CA ARG A 522 -33.10 20.29 -16.36
C ARG A 522 -32.22 20.40 -17.62
N TRP A 523 -31.31 19.44 -17.82
CA TRP A 523 -30.75 19.11 -19.13
C TRP A 523 -31.20 17.70 -19.51
N GLN A 524 -31.82 17.60 -20.69
CA GLN A 524 -32.25 16.38 -21.36
C GLN A 524 -31.40 16.19 -22.62
N GLY A 525 -31.22 14.92 -22.99
CA GLY A 525 -30.80 14.49 -24.33
C GLY A 525 -29.39 13.88 -24.34
N GLU A 526 -29.11 12.72 -24.92
CA GLU A 526 -29.87 11.84 -25.81
C GLU A 526 -29.31 10.40 -25.71
N ARG A 527 -30.18 9.42 -25.98
CA ARG A 527 -29.87 7.99 -26.05
C ARG A 527 -29.61 7.57 -27.49
N SER A 528 -28.64 6.67 -27.67
CA SER A 528 -28.54 5.70 -28.78
C SER A 528 -27.61 4.57 -28.30
N GLY A 529 -27.88 3.27 -28.31
CA GLY A 529 -28.96 2.44 -28.85
C GLY A 529 -28.35 1.10 -29.30
N GLY A 530 -28.65 0.00 -28.59
CA GLY A 530 -28.48 -1.41 -29.03
C GLY A 530 -27.06 -2.00 -28.92
N LYS A 531 -26.81 -3.29 -28.66
CA LYS A 531 -27.63 -4.50 -28.80
C LYS A 531 -27.17 -5.59 -27.80
N ARG A 532 -28.15 -6.44 -27.46
CA ARG A 532 -28.12 -7.65 -26.64
C ARG A 532 -27.71 -8.86 -27.50
N TRP A 533 -26.93 -9.80 -26.96
CA TRP A 533 -26.88 -11.19 -27.45
C TRP A 533 -26.90 -12.17 -26.27
N GLN A 534 -27.75 -13.19 -26.41
CA GLN A 534 -28.03 -14.26 -25.46
C GLN A 534 -27.47 -15.59 -25.98
N GLY A 535 -27.20 -16.51 -25.05
CA GLY A 535 -27.21 -17.96 -25.27
C GLY A 535 -25.89 -18.65 -24.99
N LYS A 536 -25.80 -19.90 -24.51
CA LYS A 536 -26.68 -20.83 -23.79
C LYS A 536 -25.86 -22.13 -23.69
N GLY A 537 -25.94 -22.85 -22.57
CA GLY A 537 -25.57 -24.28 -22.44
C GLY A 537 -24.08 -24.54 -22.14
N GLY A 538 -23.67 -25.40 -21.20
CA GLY A 538 -24.35 -26.45 -20.44
C GLY A 538 -23.78 -27.83 -20.78
N GLY A 539 -23.18 -28.52 -19.80
CA GLY A 539 -22.74 -29.93 -19.87
C GLY A 539 -21.35 -30.13 -19.22
N ARG A 540 -21.18 -30.54 -17.96
CA ARG A 540 -21.42 -31.83 -17.24
C ARG A 540 -20.48 -33.00 -17.63
N PHE A 541 -19.66 -33.41 -16.64
CA PHE A 541 -19.35 -34.77 -16.13
C PHE A 541 -18.00 -35.48 -16.41
N ARG A 542 -17.48 -36.06 -15.29
CA ARG A 542 -16.52 -37.19 -15.06
C ARG A 542 -15.03 -36.85 -15.26
N GLY A 543 -14.09 -37.09 -14.33
CA GLY A 543 -14.04 -37.96 -13.15
C GLY A 543 -13.01 -39.09 -13.40
N ARG A 544 -11.83 -39.03 -12.76
CA ARG A 544 -10.99 -40.16 -12.27
C ARG A 544 -9.60 -39.71 -11.75
N ASP A 545 -9.45 -39.86 -10.43
CA ASP A 545 -8.42 -40.56 -9.65
C ASP A 545 -7.01 -40.75 -10.23
N TRP A 546 -6.00 -40.31 -9.47
CA TRP A 546 -4.79 -41.07 -9.11
C TRP A 546 -4.22 -40.52 -7.79
N ASP A 547 -4.11 -41.41 -6.80
CA ASP A 547 -3.36 -41.27 -5.55
C ASP A 547 -1.84 -41.25 -5.80
N ASP A 548 -1.09 -40.44 -5.04
CA ASP A 548 0.15 -40.83 -4.33
C ASP A 548 0.83 -39.60 -3.63
N GLU A 549 0.79 -39.63 -2.28
CA GLU A 549 1.54 -38.95 -1.20
C GLU A 549 1.96 -37.44 -1.24
N PRO A 550 1.73 -36.67 -0.14
CA PRO A 550 2.04 -35.24 -0.07
C PRO A 550 3.50 -34.95 0.32
N ARG A 551 4.16 -34.09 -0.47
CA ARG A 551 5.30 -33.29 -0.01
C ARG A 551 4.78 -31.94 0.48
N ASP A 552 4.91 -31.66 1.77
CA ASP A 552 4.57 -30.35 2.34
C ASP A 552 5.47 -29.23 1.78
N PRO A 553 4.91 -28.15 1.20
CA PRO A 553 5.67 -26.96 0.86
C PRO A 553 5.73 -25.98 2.06
N PRO A 554 6.76 -25.13 2.13
CA PRO A 554 7.01 -24.27 3.28
C PRO A 554 6.03 -23.09 3.33
N GLY A 555 5.25 -23.02 4.42
CA GLY A 555 4.66 -21.79 4.95
C GLY A 555 3.48 -21.22 4.17
N SER A 556 2.36 -21.95 4.09
CA SER A 556 1.08 -21.37 3.71
C SER A 556 0.59 -20.41 4.81
N ARG A 557 0.38 -19.14 4.47
CA ARG A 557 -0.48 -18.26 5.27
C ARG A 557 -1.91 -18.69 5.04
N ARG A 558 -2.67 -18.93 6.12
CA ARG A 558 -4.09 -19.26 6.02
C ARG A 558 -4.85 -18.13 5.31
N PRO A 559 -5.67 -18.43 4.28
CA PRO A 559 -6.52 -17.44 3.64
C PRO A 559 -7.55 -16.88 4.63
N VAL A 560 -7.96 -15.63 4.44
CA VAL A 560 -9.06 -15.03 5.23
C VAL A 560 -10.37 -15.74 4.84
N PRO A 561 -11.11 -16.32 5.79
CA PRO A 561 -12.31 -17.09 5.46
C PRO A 561 -13.39 -16.21 4.83
N SER A 562 -14.11 -16.75 3.84
CA SER A 562 -15.29 -16.09 3.26
C SER A 562 -16.37 -15.85 4.33
N LEU A 563 -17.37 -14.98 4.08
CA LEU A 563 -18.48 -14.80 5.05
C LEU A 563 -19.25 -16.10 5.31
N SER A 564 -19.43 -16.94 4.30
CA SER A 564 -20.06 -18.26 4.46
C SER A 564 -19.20 -19.20 5.30
N GLN A 565 -17.89 -19.21 5.08
CA GLN A 565 -16.95 -20.02 5.85
C GLN A 565 -16.83 -19.52 7.29
N ARG A 566 -16.73 -18.20 7.50
CA ARG A 566 -16.70 -17.56 8.82
C ARG A 566 -17.97 -17.85 9.62
N LEU A 567 -19.14 -17.75 9.00
CA LEU A 567 -20.41 -18.10 9.63
C LEU A 567 -20.48 -19.61 9.96
N LEU A 568 -20.08 -20.47 9.02
CA LEU A 568 -20.07 -21.93 9.24
C LEU A 568 -19.12 -22.32 10.39
N GLN A 569 -17.91 -21.77 10.41
CA GLN A 569 -16.92 -21.98 11.47
C GLN A 569 -17.44 -21.51 12.83
N LEU A 570 -18.05 -20.32 12.87
CA LEU A 570 -18.64 -19.77 14.08
C LEU A 570 -19.73 -20.68 14.65
N LEU A 571 -20.61 -21.22 13.80
CA LEU A 571 -21.70 -22.12 14.22
C LEU A 571 -21.22 -23.54 14.59
N ILE A 572 -20.05 -23.97 14.10
CA ILE A 572 -19.43 -25.24 14.48
C ILE A 572 -18.80 -25.15 15.87
N VAL A 573 -18.14 -24.03 16.18
CA VAL A 573 -17.48 -23.78 17.48
C VAL A 573 -18.48 -23.40 18.55
N HIS A 574 -19.50 -22.59 18.18
CA HIS A 574 -20.53 -22.07 19.08
C HIS A 574 -21.94 -22.42 18.58
N PRO A 575 -22.38 -23.69 18.67
CA PRO A 575 -23.68 -24.13 18.17
C PRO A 575 -24.87 -23.43 18.85
N GLU A 576 -24.69 -22.95 20.08
CA GLU A 576 -25.67 -22.20 20.86
C GLU A 576 -26.12 -20.89 20.19
N LEU A 577 -25.28 -20.31 19.33
CA LEU A 577 -25.54 -19.07 18.61
C LEU A 577 -26.66 -19.19 17.58
N ILE A 578 -27.07 -20.40 17.22
CA ILE A 578 -28.17 -20.63 16.28
C ILE A 578 -29.50 -20.06 16.81
N GLY A 579 -29.61 -19.87 18.13
CA GLY A 579 -30.72 -19.13 18.75
C GLY A 579 -30.80 -17.65 18.34
N GLY A 580 -29.67 -17.06 17.92
CA GLY A 580 -29.59 -15.68 17.42
C GLY A 580 -29.89 -15.51 15.94
N ILE A 581 -30.15 -16.60 15.20
CA ILE A 581 -30.53 -16.58 13.79
C ILE A 581 -32.04 -16.69 13.67
N ASP A 582 -32.72 -15.62 13.28
CA ASP A 582 -34.16 -15.64 13.06
C ASP A 582 -34.57 -16.22 11.69
N ALA A 583 -35.88 -16.44 11.51
CA ALA A 583 -36.44 -17.04 10.30
C ALA A 583 -36.28 -16.15 9.04
N GLU A 584 -36.18 -14.82 9.21
CA GLU A 584 -35.98 -13.90 8.10
C GLU A 584 -34.55 -14.04 7.54
N VAL A 585 -33.56 -14.06 8.45
CA VAL A 585 -32.16 -14.29 8.10
C VAL A 585 -31.98 -15.63 7.42
N GLU A 586 -32.58 -16.70 7.94
CA GLU A 586 -32.50 -18.03 7.35
C GLU A 586 -33.10 -18.09 5.94
N THR A 587 -34.23 -17.41 5.71
CA THR A 587 -34.84 -17.31 4.37
C THR A 587 -33.91 -16.62 3.38
N ARG A 588 -33.21 -15.57 3.81
CA ARG A 588 -32.26 -14.82 2.97
C ARG A 588 -30.96 -15.59 2.72
N LEU A 589 -30.50 -16.39 3.68
CA LEU A 589 -29.38 -17.32 3.49
C LEU A 589 -29.75 -18.41 2.48
N ALA A 590 -30.94 -19.01 2.61
CA ALA A 590 -31.42 -20.06 1.70
C ALA A 590 -31.62 -19.58 0.25
N ALA A 591 -31.88 -18.28 0.05
CA ALA A 591 -31.97 -17.68 -1.28
C ALA A 591 -30.62 -17.60 -2.02
N GLN A 592 -29.50 -17.80 -1.32
CA GLN A 592 -28.14 -17.63 -1.83
C GLN A 592 -27.37 -18.96 -1.81
N ARG A 593 -26.93 -19.41 -2.99
CA ARG A 593 -26.30 -20.73 -3.19
C ARG A 593 -25.03 -20.94 -2.35
N GLU A 594 -24.31 -19.88 -2.01
CA GLU A 594 -23.06 -19.92 -1.25
C GLU A 594 -23.21 -20.24 0.24
N TYR A 595 -24.44 -20.20 0.80
CA TYR A 595 -24.74 -20.50 2.20
C TYR A 595 -25.46 -21.85 2.40
N GLY A 596 -25.45 -22.74 1.39
CA GLY A 596 -26.12 -24.06 1.48
C GLY A 596 -25.69 -24.87 2.71
N LEU A 597 -24.37 -25.05 2.89
CA LEU A 597 -23.78 -25.75 4.05
C LEU A 597 -24.12 -25.10 5.39
N VAL A 598 -24.23 -23.76 5.44
CA VAL A 598 -24.65 -23.04 6.66
C VAL A 598 -26.12 -23.36 7.00
N CYS A 599 -27.00 -23.40 6.00
CA CYS A 599 -28.41 -23.75 6.20
C CYS A 599 -28.56 -25.21 6.66
N ASP A 600 -27.75 -26.11 6.10
CA ASP A 600 -27.75 -27.52 6.49
C ASP A 600 -27.23 -27.70 7.93
N MET A 601 -26.18 -26.97 8.32
CA MET A 601 -25.71 -26.91 9.70
C MET A 601 -26.79 -26.41 10.67
N ILE A 602 -27.48 -25.32 10.33
CA ILE A 602 -28.57 -24.77 11.16
C ILE A 602 -29.68 -25.81 11.39
N ARG A 603 -30.06 -26.55 10.35
CA ARG A 603 -31.06 -27.63 10.45
C ARG A 603 -30.60 -28.78 11.33
N VAL A 604 -29.35 -29.22 11.15
CA VAL A 604 -28.76 -30.31 11.93
C VAL A 604 -28.77 -29.95 13.41
N VAL A 605 -28.21 -28.80 13.79
CA VAL A 605 -28.12 -28.41 15.20
C VAL A 605 -29.50 -28.17 15.83
N ARG A 606 -30.46 -27.58 15.11
CA ARG A 606 -31.84 -27.44 15.60
C ARG A 606 -32.55 -28.79 15.76
N GLY A 607 -32.23 -29.77 14.90
CA GLY A 607 -32.83 -31.10 14.93
C GLY A 607 -32.27 -31.99 16.04
N CYS A 608 -30.97 -31.91 16.33
CA CYS A 608 -30.31 -32.74 17.35
C CYS A 608 -30.11 -32.02 18.70
N GLY A 609 -30.20 -30.69 18.74
CA GLY A 609 -29.99 -29.88 19.94
C GLY A 609 -28.53 -29.81 20.40
N ALA A 610 -27.57 -30.04 19.50
CA ALA A 610 -26.15 -30.05 19.84
C ALA A 610 -25.69 -28.71 20.45
N GLN A 611 -24.93 -28.79 21.56
CA GLN A 611 -24.38 -27.63 22.27
C GLN A 611 -22.85 -27.53 22.18
N HIS A 612 -22.21 -28.47 21.50
CA HIS A 612 -20.77 -28.49 21.29
C HIS A 612 -20.43 -29.26 20.02
N THR A 613 -19.27 -28.99 19.43
CA THR A 613 -18.81 -29.56 18.15
C THR A 613 -18.87 -31.09 18.12
N GLY A 614 -18.51 -31.77 19.23
CA GLY A 614 -18.57 -33.24 19.30
C GLY A 614 -19.96 -33.83 19.09
N ALA A 615 -21.02 -33.16 19.56
CA ALA A 615 -22.40 -33.61 19.37
C ALA A 615 -22.90 -33.35 17.95
N ILE A 616 -22.35 -32.33 17.28
CA ILE A 616 -22.58 -32.11 15.84
C ILE A 616 -21.97 -33.25 15.03
N LEU A 617 -20.71 -33.59 15.30
CA LEU A 617 -19.98 -34.66 14.59
C LEU A 617 -20.65 -36.02 14.76
N GLU A 618 -21.16 -36.33 15.95
CA GLU A 618 -21.93 -37.55 16.20
C GLU A 618 -23.28 -37.54 15.44
N ALA A 619 -23.98 -36.41 15.43
CA ALA A 619 -25.28 -36.27 14.77
C ALA A 619 -25.21 -36.34 13.23
N ILE A 620 -24.07 -35.97 12.63
CA ILE A 620 -23.86 -36.04 11.17
C ILE A 620 -23.18 -37.33 10.73
N SER A 621 -22.79 -38.23 11.64
CA SER A 621 -22.07 -39.44 11.28
C SER A 621 -22.95 -40.38 10.44
N GLY A 622 -22.44 -40.80 9.29
CA GLY A 622 -23.17 -41.57 8.27
C GLY A 622 -24.08 -40.74 7.35
N SER A 623 -24.04 -39.40 7.43
CA SER A 623 -24.83 -38.51 6.56
C SER A 623 -24.02 -38.00 5.36
N GLU A 624 -24.72 -37.50 4.32
CA GLU A 624 -24.06 -36.85 3.16
C GLU A 624 -23.28 -35.59 3.52
N LEU A 625 -23.47 -35.04 4.73
CA LEU A 625 -22.81 -33.83 5.24
C LEU A 625 -21.53 -34.13 6.04
N GLU A 626 -21.24 -35.41 6.30
CA GLU A 626 -20.14 -35.84 7.17
C GLU A 626 -18.78 -35.37 6.63
N GLU A 627 -18.48 -35.62 5.36
CA GLU A 627 -17.19 -35.25 4.75
C GLU A 627 -17.00 -33.71 4.72
N ASP A 628 -18.02 -32.97 4.25
CA ASP A 628 -17.94 -31.51 4.10
C ASP A 628 -17.76 -30.79 5.45
N LEU A 629 -18.44 -31.26 6.51
CA LEU A 629 -18.40 -30.61 7.83
C LEU A 629 -17.22 -31.08 8.69
N ILE A 630 -16.72 -32.31 8.53
CA ILE A 630 -15.51 -32.78 9.21
C ILE A 630 -14.29 -31.97 8.78
N HIS A 631 -14.14 -31.71 7.48
CA HIS A 631 -13.02 -30.91 6.97
C HIS A 631 -13.03 -29.48 7.55
N VAL A 632 -14.21 -28.85 7.59
CA VAL A 632 -14.34 -27.51 8.17
C VAL A 632 -14.13 -27.54 9.69
N ALA A 633 -14.67 -28.53 10.40
CA ALA A 633 -14.48 -28.67 11.85
C ALA A 633 -13.01 -28.91 12.23
N ALA A 634 -12.27 -29.72 11.47
CA ALA A 634 -10.85 -29.98 11.70
C ALA A 634 -9.99 -28.71 11.54
N ASP A 635 -10.28 -27.88 10.55
CA ASP A 635 -9.61 -26.58 10.36
C ASP A 635 -9.94 -25.58 11.47
N THR A 636 -11.13 -25.71 12.08
CA THR A 636 -11.67 -24.77 13.07
C THR A 636 -11.28 -25.12 14.50
N LEU A 637 -11.13 -26.41 14.83
CA LEU A 637 -10.64 -26.87 16.14
C LEU A 637 -9.19 -26.45 16.44
N LEU A 638 -8.49 -25.91 15.43
CA LEU A 638 -7.14 -25.33 15.53
C LEU A 638 -7.15 -23.79 15.55
N ALA A 639 -8.32 -23.15 15.60
CA ALA A 639 -8.48 -21.70 15.70
C ALA A 639 -8.70 -21.30 17.18
N GLU A 640 -8.11 -20.18 17.61
CA GLU A 640 -8.30 -19.64 18.96
C GLU A 640 -9.76 -19.20 19.19
N ASP A 641 -10.30 -19.45 20.40
CA ASP A 641 -11.67 -19.10 20.77
C ASP A 641 -11.95 -17.60 20.60
N LEU A 642 -13.07 -17.29 19.93
CA LEU A 642 -13.53 -15.92 19.69
C LEU A 642 -14.01 -15.29 21.01
N PRO A 643 -13.52 -14.09 21.39
CA PRO A 643 -13.80 -13.51 22.70
C PRO A 643 -15.25 -12.99 22.90
N ASP A 644 -16.02 -12.79 21.82
CA ASP A 644 -17.46 -12.45 21.85
C ASP A 644 -18.19 -13.06 20.63
N PRO A 645 -18.60 -14.34 20.73
CA PRO A 645 -19.21 -15.06 19.61
C PRO A 645 -20.57 -14.47 19.18
N ASP A 646 -21.33 -13.87 20.11
CA ASP A 646 -22.59 -13.20 19.81
C ASP A 646 -22.41 -11.92 18.99
N ALA A 647 -21.39 -11.11 19.31
CA ALA A 647 -21.07 -9.94 18.52
C ALA A 647 -20.59 -10.32 17.11
N GLU A 648 -19.73 -11.34 17.03
CA GLU A 648 -19.22 -11.88 15.77
C GLU A 648 -20.36 -12.42 14.87
N LEU A 649 -21.35 -13.11 15.46
CA LEU A 649 -22.54 -13.55 14.75
C LEU A 649 -23.32 -12.36 14.20
N ARG A 650 -23.60 -11.35 15.05
CA ARG A 650 -24.34 -10.15 14.64
C ARG A 650 -23.65 -9.42 13.49
N ASP A 651 -22.33 -9.24 13.56
CA ASP A 651 -21.56 -8.55 12.53
C ASP A 651 -21.46 -9.35 11.23
N THR A 652 -21.32 -10.66 11.33
CA THR A 652 -21.29 -11.56 10.17
C THR A 652 -22.65 -11.57 9.47
N LEU A 653 -23.75 -11.72 10.22
CA LEU A 653 -25.10 -11.66 9.68
C LEU A 653 -25.44 -10.29 9.09
N ARG A 654 -25.08 -9.20 9.78
CA ARG A 654 -25.23 -7.82 9.28
C ARG A 654 -24.52 -7.64 7.93
N SER A 655 -23.29 -8.14 7.81
CA SER A 655 -22.51 -8.06 6.56
C SER A 655 -23.16 -8.85 5.43
N ILE A 656 -23.70 -10.03 5.71
CA ILE A 656 -24.44 -10.85 4.74
C ILE A 656 -25.72 -10.13 4.29
N LEU A 657 -26.51 -9.61 5.24
CA LEU A 657 -27.75 -8.89 4.96
C LEU A 657 -27.53 -7.63 4.13
N LEU A 658 -26.49 -6.85 4.46
CA LEU A 658 -26.12 -5.66 3.70
C LEU A 658 -25.76 -6.01 2.25
N ARG A 659 -24.94 -7.04 2.03
CA ARG A 659 -24.58 -7.50 0.68
C ARG A 659 -25.79 -7.97 -0.11
N ALA A 660 -26.69 -8.73 0.51
CA ALA A 660 -27.92 -9.20 -0.12
C ALA A 660 -28.83 -8.04 -0.53
N LEU A 661 -29.09 -7.09 0.37
CA LEU A 661 -29.93 -5.92 0.10
C LEU A 661 -29.34 -5.01 -0.98
N GLN A 662 -28.01 -4.86 -1.02
CA GLN A 662 -27.32 -4.09 -2.06
C GLN A 662 -27.40 -4.77 -3.44
N ALA A 663 -27.29 -6.09 -3.49
CA ALA A 663 -27.47 -6.86 -4.72
C ALA A 663 -28.92 -6.75 -5.24
N GLU A 664 -29.91 -6.89 -4.36
CA GLU A 664 -31.32 -6.71 -4.70
C GLU A 664 -31.62 -5.28 -5.17
N GLN A 665 -31.07 -4.28 -4.48
CA GLN A 665 -31.23 -2.87 -4.85
C GLN A 665 -30.65 -2.59 -6.25
N SER A 666 -29.51 -3.18 -6.57
CA SER A 666 -28.88 -3.09 -7.89
C SER A 666 -29.75 -3.74 -8.98
N ALA A 667 -30.38 -4.89 -8.68
CA ALA A 667 -31.28 -5.56 -9.61
C ALA A 667 -32.62 -4.80 -9.81
N LEU A 668 -33.13 -4.16 -8.74
CA LEU A 668 -34.36 -3.37 -8.78
C LEU A 668 -34.17 -2.05 -9.53
N ALA A 669 -33.00 -1.40 -9.42
CA ALA A 669 -32.69 -0.12 -10.05
C ALA A 669 -33.05 -0.06 -11.55
N ALA A 670 -32.86 -1.16 -12.27
CA ALA A 670 -33.18 -1.26 -13.70
C ALA A 670 -34.69 -1.26 -14.02
N LYS A 671 -35.55 -1.55 -13.03
CA LYS A 671 -37.00 -1.72 -13.17
C LYS A 671 -37.82 -0.59 -12.53
N VAL A 672 -37.19 0.22 -11.66
CA VAL A 672 -37.84 1.31 -10.90
C VAL A 672 -38.60 2.31 -11.79
N ALA A 673 -38.12 2.58 -13.00
CA ALA A 673 -38.76 3.53 -13.92
C ALA A 673 -40.05 3.01 -14.59
N SER A 674 -40.26 1.68 -14.60
CA SER A 674 -41.34 1.02 -15.34
C SER A 674 -42.29 0.19 -14.46
N ASP A 675 -41.92 -0.08 -13.21
CA ASP A 675 -42.70 -0.91 -12.28
C ASP A 675 -42.83 -0.20 -10.92
N PRO A 676 -44.04 0.29 -10.56
CA PRO A 676 -44.31 0.91 -9.27
C PRO A 676 -44.00 -0.01 -8.08
N ALA A 677 -44.17 -1.32 -8.21
CA ALA A 677 -43.85 -2.27 -7.15
C ALA A 677 -42.32 -2.41 -6.96
N ALA A 678 -41.54 -2.30 -8.03
CA ALA A 678 -40.08 -2.28 -7.96
C ALA A 678 -39.55 -1.01 -7.28
N LEU A 679 -40.19 0.15 -7.49
CA LEU A 679 -39.86 1.40 -6.80
C LEU A 679 -40.11 1.29 -5.28
N GLU A 680 -41.22 0.68 -4.88
CA GLU A 680 -41.57 0.50 -3.47
C GLU A 680 -40.63 -0.51 -2.77
N ALA A 681 -40.28 -1.62 -3.44
CA ALA A 681 -39.25 -2.54 -2.97
C ALA A 681 -37.87 -1.88 -2.85
N TYR A 682 -37.49 -1.04 -3.82
CA TYR A 682 -36.21 -0.32 -3.80
C TYR A 682 -36.11 0.65 -2.62
N ARG A 683 -37.20 1.38 -2.30
CA ARG A 683 -37.24 2.30 -1.14
C ARG A 683 -37.13 1.56 0.19
N ARG A 684 -37.86 0.46 0.34
CA ARG A 684 -37.80 -0.40 1.54
C ARG A 684 -36.39 -0.97 1.75
N ASN A 685 -35.72 -1.43 0.69
CA ASN A 685 -34.34 -1.90 0.79
C ASN A 685 -33.38 -0.77 1.18
N ALA A 686 -33.59 0.46 0.69
CA ALA A 686 -32.77 1.61 1.06
C ALA A 686 -32.91 1.97 2.55
N GLU A 687 -34.12 1.93 3.09
CA GLU A 687 -34.40 2.18 4.52
C GLU A 687 -33.74 1.11 5.40
N GLU A 688 -33.85 -0.17 5.02
CA GLU A 688 -33.25 -1.26 5.79
C GLU A 688 -31.73 -1.26 5.72
N ILE A 689 -31.13 -0.90 4.58
CA ILE A 689 -29.67 -0.70 4.47
C ILE A 689 -29.21 0.42 5.42
N LEU A 690 -29.95 1.53 5.49
CA LEU A 690 -29.62 2.63 6.42
C LEU A 690 -29.74 2.18 7.88
N ARG A 691 -30.78 1.41 8.21
CA ARG A 691 -30.96 0.85 9.55
C ARG A 691 -29.82 -0.09 9.93
N LEU A 692 -29.46 -1.03 9.06
CA LEU A 692 -28.35 -1.95 9.27
C LEU A 692 -27.01 -1.20 9.37
N ARG A 693 -26.80 -0.13 8.60
CA ARG A 693 -25.59 0.72 8.72
C ARG A 693 -25.55 1.53 10.02
N ALA A 694 -26.69 1.86 10.62
CA ALA A 694 -26.75 2.53 11.91
C ALA A 694 -26.66 1.57 13.11
N ALA A 695 -26.96 0.28 12.90
CA ALA A 695 -27.02 -0.74 13.95
C ALA A 695 -25.65 -1.31 14.38
N GLY A 696 -24.56 -0.82 13.82
CA GLY A 696 -23.21 -1.08 14.32
C GLY A 696 -22.21 -0.21 13.61
#